data_AF-A0A3M1HA75-F1
#
_entry.id   AF-A0A3M1HA75-F1
#
_cell.length_a   1.000
_cell.length_b   1.000
_cell.length_c   1.000
_cell.angle_alpha   90.00
_cell.angle_beta   90.00
_cell.angle_gamma   90.00
#
_symmetry.space_group_name_H-M   'P 1'
#
loop_
_entity.id
_entity.type
_entity.pdbx_description
1 polymer ?
#
loop_
_entity_poly.entity_id
_entity_poly.type
_entity_poly.pdbx_seq_one_letter_code
_entity_poly.pdbx_strand_id
1 'polypeptide(L)'
;MRQKAILLSMLVAILAVIAAGWWLWPAGRPLRRADRLRLAFASDRANSGDLFALDSAGRLVNLTRHPAADWEPAWRPDGQILAFTSHRSGNSDIWLLDLAGWSPGEDGPPPERLVNLTHHPAWDYSPAWSPDGQSIVFVSERDGDPEIFIQNINEPDAVQLTFNRETDQFPTWSPDGRYIAFAAVRGGAAEIYRIRPDGTGEERLTPPGRQGSYPAWSPDGQRLAFVSWDEEHRAGIYVLAADRSVGEPRFTASAWLGNLHWSADGSWLTFTGWQDGSHEVYALPADGTGPPVRLSAHPAWDDGLVLNPAYPFQPDPLPPAAPAPPASPAAGGLAAGVNLADLSSAYLVNDLGAGWAKGYVNWATVEPEPGQFRWIDPDNVVKAFGDRGLHILLRVHGTPAWARPEGTPLSFPPTDPDAFARFLTRLAARYRGRVAAYEIWNEPNLNYEWGNQRPDPAAYAGLLKTAYTAIKQVDPQAVVVSGGLATTGGGSDTAYGDLDFLHGMYQAGVRGYFDALGSHPYAYGLPPDTSHPDGLSFDRVLAQRQVMLAYGDDSPIWITEVGWVLQSHWDLGEHAAIGVSEAQQAEYLVRAYQKAGSEWPFVQAFFIFNLDFSLAPWYLSAEPMRWYAILNPNRTPRPAYTSLRQILHHNEQGN
;
A
#
# COMPACT_ATOMS: atom_id res chain seq x y z
N MET A 1 44.63 -35.18 55.97
CA MET A 1 43.60 -36.06 55.33
C MET A 1 42.17 -35.49 55.32
N ARG A 2 41.91 -34.21 55.62
CA ARG A 2 40.56 -33.61 55.49
C ARG A 2 40.40 -32.51 54.42
N GLN A 3 41.47 -32.07 53.76
CA GLN A 3 41.37 -31.07 52.67
C GLN A 3 41.44 -31.64 51.24
N LYS A 4 41.89 -32.89 51.05
CA LYS A 4 41.85 -33.56 49.73
C LYS A 4 40.52 -34.28 49.42
N ALA A 5 39.64 -34.43 50.42
CA ALA A 5 38.33 -35.06 50.22
C ALA A 5 37.25 -34.09 49.72
N ILE A 6 37.39 -32.77 49.97
CA ILE A 6 36.38 -31.77 49.60
C ILE A 6 36.55 -31.31 48.13
N LEU A 7 37.79 -31.25 47.63
CA LEU A 7 38.07 -30.91 46.23
C LEU A 7 37.69 -32.03 45.24
N LEU A 8 37.73 -33.30 45.65
CA LEU A 8 37.36 -34.41 44.77
C LEU A 8 35.83 -34.55 44.62
N SER A 9 35.06 -34.17 45.63
CA SER A 9 33.59 -34.13 45.56
C SER A 9 33.03 -32.95 44.77
N MET A 10 33.75 -31.82 44.67
CA MET A 10 33.33 -30.70 43.80
C MET A 10 33.70 -30.92 42.33
N LEU A 11 34.79 -31.64 42.02
CA LEU A 11 35.16 -31.94 40.63
C LEU A 11 34.25 -32.99 39.96
N VAL A 12 33.73 -33.96 40.74
CA VAL A 12 32.77 -34.96 40.23
C VAL A 12 31.37 -34.36 40.03
N ALA A 13 31.00 -33.33 40.80
CA ALA A 13 29.73 -32.62 40.62
C ALA A 13 29.76 -31.68 39.39
N ILE A 14 30.91 -31.09 39.05
CA ILE A 14 31.03 -30.18 37.89
C ILE A 14 31.18 -30.97 36.57
N LEU A 15 31.79 -32.16 36.59
CA LEU A 15 31.87 -33.02 35.39
C LEU A 15 30.58 -33.81 35.10
N ALA A 16 29.71 -34.01 36.09
CA ALA A 16 28.37 -34.57 35.85
C ALA A 16 27.37 -33.57 35.24
N VAL A 17 27.67 -32.26 35.29
CA VAL A 17 26.83 -31.21 34.70
C VAL A 17 27.21 -30.88 33.25
N ILE A 18 28.35 -31.37 32.74
CA ILE A 18 28.82 -31.06 31.37
C ILE A 18 28.65 -32.26 30.40
N ALA A 19 28.26 -33.45 30.86
CA ALA A 19 28.17 -34.65 30.01
C ALA A 19 26.75 -35.25 29.85
N ALA A 20 25.68 -34.56 30.27
CA ALA A 20 24.31 -35.05 30.14
C ALA A 20 23.34 -33.98 29.59
N GLY A 21 23.76 -33.24 28.57
CA GLY A 21 22.88 -32.43 27.73
C GLY A 21 22.02 -33.30 26.81
N TRP A 22 21.14 -34.11 27.40
CA TRP A 22 20.02 -34.75 26.71
C TRP A 22 18.75 -34.09 27.23
N TRP A 23 18.05 -33.40 26.35
CA TRP A 23 16.73 -32.81 26.61
C TRP A 23 15.74 -33.93 26.93
N LEU A 24 15.56 -34.26 28.21
CA LEU A 24 14.41 -35.03 28.67
C LEU A 24 13.28 -34.04 29.00
N TRP A 25 12.41 -33.83 28.01
CA TRP A 25 11.08 -33.24 28.21
C TRP A 25 10.38 -33.97 29.35
N PRO A 26 9.78 -33.28 30.36
CA PRO A 26 8.80 -33.96 31.20
C PRO A 26 7.66 -34.39 30.29
N ALA A 27 7.32 -35.69 30.33
CA ALA A 27 6.22 -36.26 29.56
C ALA A 27 4.97 -35.39 29.78
N GLY A 28 4.61 -34.63 28.74
CA GLY A 28 3.48 -33.72 28.76
C GLY A 28 2.22 -34.49 29.12
N ARG A 29 1.37 -33.87 29.94
CA ARG A 29 -0.02 -34.31 30.07
C ARG A 29 -0.62 -34.42 28.66
N PRO A 30 -1.41 -35.46 28.34
CA PRO A 30 -2.05 -35.56 27.04
C PRO A 30 -2.95 -34.33 26.86
N LEU A 31 -2.63 -33.51 25.85
CA LEU A 31 -3.42 -32.36 25.44
C LEU A 31 -4.87 -32.81 25.22
N ARG A 32 -5.82 -32.10 25.85
CA ARG A 32 -7.24 -32.32 25.53
C ARG A 32 -7.46 -31.95 24.07
N ARG A 33 -8.40 -32.65 23.44
CA ARG A 33 -8.73 -32.58 21.99
C ARG A 33 -9.16 -31.19 21.47
N ALA A 34 -9.13 -30.14 22.30
CA ALA A 34 -9.77 -28.84 22.07
C ALA A 34 -8.79 -27.66 21.83
N ASP A 35 -7.47 -27.85 21.93
CA ASP A 35 -6.51 -26.72 21.98
C ASP A 35 -5.59 -26.60 20.74
N ARG A 36 -6.13 -26.74 19.52
CA ARG A 36 -5.30 -26.66 18.29
C ARG A 36 -5.81 -25.63 17.28
N LEU A 37 -4.90 -24.82 16.73
CA LEU A 37 -5.18 -23.74 15.77
C LEU A 37 -5.52 -24.32 14.40
N ARG A 38 -6.68 -23.96 13.85
CA ARG A 38 -7.20 -24.50 12.57
C ARG A 38 -6.82 -23.66 11.36
N LEU A 39 -6.75 -22.35 11.53
CA LEU A 39 -6.38 -21.39 10.50
C LEU A 39 -5.66 -20.21 11.12
N ALA A 40 -4.87 -19.52 10.33
CA ALA A 40 -4.25 -18.25 10.67
C ALA A 40 -4.52 -17.23 9.56
N PHE A 41 -4.56 -15.96 9.91
CA PHE A 41 -4.73 -14.84 8.99
C PHE A 41 -4.15 -13.60 9.66
N ALA A 42 -3.83 -12.58 8.87
CA ALA A 42 -3.39 -11.31 9.39
C ALA A 42 -4.59 -10.36 9.54
N SER A 43 -4.57 -9.54 10.59
CA SER A 43 -5.63 -8.56 10.85
C SER A 43 -5.14 -7.32 11.58
N ASP A 44 -5.62 -6.16 11.17
CA ASP A 44 -5.31 -4.88 11.83
C ASP A 44 -6.25 -4.54 13.01
N ARG A 45 -7.10 -5.48 13.44
CA ARG A 45 -8.03 -5.30 14.58
C ARG A 45 -7.35 -4.95 15.91
N ALA A 46 -6.04 -5.14 16.01
CA ALA A 46 -5.21 -4.77 17.16
C ALA A 46 -4.21 -3.64 16.84
N ASN A 47 -4.55 -2.76 15.89
CA ASN A 47 -3.84 -1.55 15.43
C ASN A 47 -3.08 -1.71 14.11
N SER A 48 -1.83 -2.18 14.12
CA SER A 48 -0.92 -2.08 12.96
C SER A 48 -0.98 -3.26 11.98
N GLY A 49 -1.63 -4.36 12.37
CA GLY A 49 -1.58 -5.65 11.68
C GLY A 49 -0.86 -6.69 12.55
N ASP A 50 -1.61 -7.65 13.08
CA ASP A 50 -1.09 -8.81 13.81
C ASP A 50 -1.60 -10.10 13.17
N LEU A 51 -0.94 -11.22 13.45
CA LEU A 51 -1.42 -12.54 13.05
C LEU A 51 -2.43 -13.06 14.06
N PHE A 52 -3.61 -13.41 13.59
CA PHE A 52 -4.65 -14.06 14.37
C PHE A 52 -4.84 -15.50 13.93
N ALA A 53 -5.30 -16.34 14.84
CA ALA A 53 -5.72 -17.70 14.53
C ALA A 53 -7.04 -18.04 15.22
N LEU A 54 -7.82 -18.90 14.57
CA LEU A 54 -8.96 -19.55 15.20
C LEU A 54 -8.53 -20.90 15.75
N ASP A 55 -8.80 -21.14 17.03
CA ASP A 55 -8.64 -22.45 17.62
C ASP A 55 -9.79 -23.40 17.26
N SER A 56 -9.69 -24.65 17.70
CA SER A 56 -10.68 -25.67 17.36
C SER A 56 -12.06 -25.47 18.00
N ALA A 57 -12.17 -24.56 18.97
CA ALA A 57 -13.43 -24.12 19.57
C ALA A 57 -14.01 -22.87 18.87
N GLY A 58 -13.34 -22.35 17.83
CA GLY A 58 -13.73 -21.14 17.13
C GLY A 58 -13.34 -19.86 17.87
N ARG A 59 -12.50 -19.95 18.92
CA ARG A 59 -12.01 -18.76 19.63
C ARG A 59 -10.88 -18.14 18.83
N LEU A 60 -10.98 -16.82 18.67
CA LEU A 60 -9.95 -15.98 18.08
C LEU A 60 -8.81 -15.74 19.07
N VAL A 61 -7.57 -15.93 18.60
CA VAL A 61 -6.35 -15.78 19.38
C VAL A 61 -5.40 -14.88 18.62
N ASN A 62 -4.85 -13.85 19.28
CA ASN A 62 -3.82 -13.02 18.70
C ASN A 62 -2.44 -13.68 18.90
N LEU A 63 -1.79 -14.08 17.81
CA LEU A 63 -0.50 -14.80 17.78
C LEU A 63 0.70 -13.87 17.78
N THR A 64 0.56 -12.64 17.31
CA THR A 64 1.62 -11.65 17.36
C THR A 64 1.10 -10.37 18.00
N ARG A 65 1.93 -9.67 18.75
CA ARG A 65 1.53 -8.41 19.40
C ARG A 65 2.69 -7.46 19.29
N HIS A 66 2.71 -6.67 18.22
CA HIS A 66 3.81 -5.76 17.96
C HIS A 66 3.34 -4.48 17.27
N PRO A 67 3.93 -3.30 17.56
CA PRO A 67 3.56 -2.05 16.86
C PRO A 67 3.91 -2.03 15.37
N ALA A 68 4.83 -2.89 14.94
CA ALA A 68 5.14 -3.11 13.53
C ALA A 68 4.27 -4.25 12.99
N ALA A 69 3.86 -4.13 11.75
CA ALA A 69 2.86 -5.02 11.17
C ALA A 69 3.42 -6.43 10.88
N ASP A 70 2.57 -7.44 11.05
CA ASP A 70 2.83 -8.83 10.69
C ASP A 70 1.77 -9.32 9.68
N TRP A 71 2.22 -9.80 8.52
CA TRP A 71 1.37 -10.16 7.38
C TRP A 71 1.76 -11.50 6.74
N GLU A 72 0.93 -11.95 5.80
CA GLU A 72 1.21 -13.10 4.91
C GLU A 72 1.70 -14.36 5.66
N PRO A 73 0.90 -14.87 6.63
CA PRO A 73 1.28 -16.08 7.35
C PRO A 73 1.30 -17.29 6.41
N ALA A 74 2.24 -18.21 6.64
CA ALA A 74 2.40 -19.45 5.90
C ALA A 74 2.77 -20.60 6.85
N TRP A 75 1.95 -21.65 6.89
CA TRP A 75 2.20 -22.80 7.74
C TRP A 75 3.31 -23.68 7.18
N ARG A 76 4.22 -24.10 8.06
CA ARG A 76 5.05 -25.27 7.79
C ARG A 76 4.15 -26.50 7.68
N PRO A 77 4.46 -27.50 6.80
CA PRO A 77 3.59 -28.64 6.57
C PRO A 77 3.20 -29.46 7.82
N ASP A 78 4.00 -29.42 8.89
CA ASP A 78 3.68 -30.08 10.16
C ASP A 78 2.66 -29.32 11.03
N GLY A 79 2.29 -28.09 10.64
CA GLY A 79 1.35 -27.23 11.34
C GLY A 79 1.87 -26.69 12.69
N GLN A 80 3.19 -26.73 12.93
CA GLN A 80 3.80 -26.31 14.20
C GLN A 80 4.59 -25.01 14.12
N ILE A 81 5.04 -24.61 12.94
CA ILE A 81 5.78 -23.36 12.74
C ILE A 81 5.02 -22.51 11.72
N LEU A 82 4.88 -21.22 12.02
CA LEU A 82 4.31 -20.24 11.10
C LEU A 82 5.45 -19.35 10.59
N ALA A 83 5.64 -19.28 9.28
CA ALA A 83 6.42 -18.22 8.66
C ALA A 83 5.51 -17.04 8.36
N PHE A 84 6.02 -15.82 8.38
CA PHE A 84 5.24 -14.63 8.09
C PHE A 84 6.16 -13.46 7.77
N THR A 85 5.63 -12.45 7.10
CA THR A 85 6.33 -11.19 6.87
C THR A 85 6.17 -10.29 8.09
N SER A 86 7.27 -9.75 8.59
CA SER A 86 7.23 -8.80 9.70
C SER A 86 8.10 -7.57 9.44
N HIS A 87 7.59 -6.42 9.85
CA HIS A 87 8.27 -5.12 9.76
C HIS A 87 9.09 -4.78 11.03
N ARG A 88 9.16 -5.71 12.00
CA ARG A 88 9.70 -5.43 13.34
C ARG A 88 11.21 -5.14 13.39
N SER A 89 11.95 -5.47 12.33
CA SER A 89 13.38 -5.15 12.18
C SER A 89 13.63 -3.74 11.62
N GLY A 90 12.57 -2.98 11.29
CA GLY A 90 12.67 -1.69 10.59
C GLY A 90 12.59 -1.82 9.06
N ASN A 91 12.50 -3.04 8.56
CA ASN A 91 12.24 -3.44 7.18
C ASN A 91 11.42 -4.74 7.19
N SER A 92 10.91 -5.16 6.03
CA SER A 92 10.23 -6.45 5.90
C SER A 92 11.24 -7.59 5.89
N ASP A 93 11.11 -8.50 6.85
CA ASP A 93 11.84 -9.77 6.90
C ASP A 93 10.85 -10.95 7.00
N ILE A 94 11.31 -12.15 6.67
CA ILE A 94 10.57 -13.38 6.98
C ILE A 94 10.90 -13.83 8.40
N TRP A 95 9.88 -13.91 9.24
CA TRP A 95 9.99 -14.38 10.62
C TRP A 95 9.31 -15.72 10.79
N LEU A 96 9.85 -16.53 11.70
CA LEU A 96 9.33 -17.82 12.11
C LEU A 96 8.79 -17.74 13.53
N LEU A 97 7.61 -18.29 13.74
CA LEU A 97 6.96 -18.44 15.05
C LEU A 97 6.81 -19.94 15.35
N ASP A 98 7.57 -20.43 16.33
CA ASP A 98 7.47 -21.80 16.81
C ASP A 98 6.28 -21.97 17.78
N LEU A 99 5.24 -22.68 17.34
CA LEU A 99 4.04 -22.99 18.11
C LEU A 99 4.08 -24.43 18.68
N ALA A 100 5.18 -25.16 18.50
CA ALA A 100 5.32 -26.51 19.01
C ALA A 100 5.18 -26.55 20.54
N GLY A 101 4.23 -27.36 21.01
CA GLY A 101 3.93 -27.50 22.43
C GLY A 101 3.31 -26.26 23.10
N TRP A 102 3.08 -25.19 22.36
CA TRP A 102 2.32 -24.04 22.84
C TRP A 102 0.83 -24.35 22.82
N SER A 103 0.06 -23.71 23.71
CA SER A 103 -1.40 -23.86 23.76
C SER A 103 -2.04 -22.48 23.90
N PRO A 104 -3.21 -22.25 23.28
CA PRO A 104 -3.77 -20.90 23.23
C PRO A 104 -4.29 -20.44 24.60
N GLY A 105 -3.63 -19.43 25.17
CA GLY A 105 -4.00 -18.73 26.41
C GLY A 105 -4.56 -17.31 26.16
N GLU A 106 -4.72 -16.53 27.23
CA GLU A 106 -5.05 -15.09 27.12
C GLU A 106 -3.87 -14.26 26.60
N ASP A 107 -2.66 -14.69 26.95
CA ASP A 107 -1.41 -14.16 26.44
C ASP A 107 -1.04 -14.88 25.12
N GLY A 108 -0.54 -14.12 24.14
CA GLY A 108 -0.03 -14.68 22.89
C GLY A 108 1.18 -15.60 23.11
N PRO A 109 1.68 -16.28 22.07
CA PRO A 109 2.96 -16.97 22.10
C PRO A 109 4.07 -16.07 22.64
N PRO A 110 4.93 -16.57 23.55
CA PRO A 110 5.96 -15.74 24.15
C PRO A 110 7.06 -15.37 23.13
N PRO A 111 7.69 -14.18 23.25
CA PRO A 111 8.59 -13.64 22.22
C PRO A 111 9.80 -14.51 21.86
N GLU A 112 10.32 -15.33 22.79
CA GLU A 112 11.45 -16.22 22.55
C GLU A 112 11.20 -17.32 21.50
N ARG A 113 9.95 -17.49 21.06
CA ARG A 113 9.56 -18.40 19.99
C ARG A 113 9.66 -17.78 18.60
N LEU A 114 10.11 -16.52 18.51
CA LEU A 114 10.26 -15.78 17.26
C LEU A 114 11.72 -15.78 16.80
N VAL A 115 11.94 -16.12 15.54
CA VAL A 115 13.23 -16.09 14.87
C VAL A 115 13.09 -15.31 13.56
N ASN A 116 13.91 -14.29 13.34
CA ASN A 116 14.04 -13.68 12.02
C ASN A 116 14.88 -14.63 11.17
N LEU A 117 14.35 -15.08 10.03
CA LEU A 117 15.04 -16.04 9.18
C LEU A 117 15.98 -15.34 8.21
N THR A 118 15.50 -14.27 7.55
CA THR A 118 16.19 -13.65 6.43
C THR A 118 17.24 -12.64 6.86
N HIS A 119 16.99 -11.91 7.96
CA HIS A 119 17.94 -10.96 8.56
C HIS A 119 18.65 -10.07 7.53
N HIS A 120 17.90 -9.48 6.61
CA HIS A 120 18.49 -8.71 5.52
C HIS A 120 17.89 -7.30 5.47
N PRO A 121 18.63 -6.25 5.09
CA PRO A 121 18.06 -4.91 4.98
C PRO A 121 16.93 -4.79 3.94
N ALA A 122 17.06 -5.46 2.80
CA ALA A 122 16.03 -5.54 1.76
C ALA A 122 14.67 -6.02 2.27
N TRP A 123 13.62 -5.73 1.49
CA TRP A 123 12.28 -6.20 1.81
C TRP A 123 12.11 -7.63 1.35
N ASP A 124 11.85 -8.51 2.32
CA ASP A 124 11.53 -9.91 2.12
C ASP A 124 10.07 -10.16 2.52
N TYR A 125 9.25 -10.66 1.59
CA TYR A 125 7.80 -10.83 1.78
C TYR A 125 7.19 -12.00 1.00
N SER A 126 5.90 -12.28 1.23
CA SER A 126 5.15 -13.39 0.62
C SER A 126 5.83 -14.77 0.77
N PRO A 127 6.10 -15.25 2.01
CA PRO A 127 6.77 -16.53 2.22
C PRO A 127 5.88 -17.73 1.88
N ALA A 128 6.48 -18.80 1.37
CA ALA A 128 5.84 -20.11 1.21
C ALA A 128 6.80 -21.26 1.56
N TRP A 129 6.31 -22.24 2.32
CA TRP A 129 7.10 -23.38 2.76
C TRP A 129 7.25 -24.45 1.68
N SER A 130 8.44 -25.07 1.63
CA SER A 130 8.64 -26.30 0.89
C SER A 130 7.83 -27.45 1.51
N PRO A 131 7.38 -28.45 0.71
CA PRO A 131 6.57 -29.56 1.23
C PRO A 131 7.28 -30.45 2.26
N ASP A 132 8.61 -30.44 2.25
CA ASP A 132 9.44 -31.14 3.25
C ASP A 132 9.69 -30.32 4.53
N GLY A 133 9.27 -29.04 4.56
CA GLY A 133 9.41 -28.14 5.69
C GLY A 133 10.85 -27.68 5.98
N GLN A 134 11.77 -27.82 5.03
CA GLN A 134 13.19 -27.47 5.20
C GLN A 134 13.56 -26.09 4.63
N SER A 135 12.79 -25.57 3.67
CA SER A 135 13.11 -24.32 2.98
C SER A 135 11.87 -23.43 2.86
N ILE A 136 12.12 -22.14 2.68
CA ILE A 136 11.11 -21.13 2.41
C ILE A 136 11.48 -20.43 1.11
N VAL A 137 10.51 -20.30 0.21
CA VAL A 137 10.59 -19.38 -0.93
C VAL A 137 9.89 -18.08 -0.57
N PHE A 138 10.40 -16.95 -1.01
CA PHE A 138 9.87 -15.63 -0.72
C PHE A 138 10.26 -14.64 -1.82
N VAL A 139 9.60 -13.49 -1.83
CA VAL A 139 9.99 -12.35 -2.68
C VAL A 139 11.00 -11.51 -1.93
N SER A 140 12.03 -11.06 -2.62
CA SER A 140 13.12 -10.26 -2.04
C SER A 140 13.53 -9.16 -3.02
N GLU A 141 13.65 -7.93 -2.53
CA GLU A 141 14.08 -6.77 -3.34
C GLU A 141 15.60 -6.53 -3.31
N ARG A 142 16.40 -7.54 -2.97
CA ARG A 142 17.85 -7.42 -2.69
C ARG A 142 18.69 -6.88 -3.85
N ASP A 143 18.26 -7.07 -5.08
CA ASP A 143 18.95 -6.60 -6.29
C ASP A 143 18.33 -5.35 -6.93
N GLY A 144 17.30 -4.78 -6.29
CA GLY A 144 16.68 -3.50 -6.65
C GLY A 144 15.27 -3.62 -7.22
N ASP A 145 14.83 -4.83 -7.58
CA ASP A 145 13.48 -5.16 -8.01
C ASP A 145 12.97 -6.46 -7.34
N PRO A 146 11.65 -6.72 -7.31
CA PRO A 146 11.12 -7.91 -6.64
C PRO A 146 11.46 -9.20 -7.38
N GLU A 147 12.23 -10.07 -6.73
CA GLU A 147 12.72 -11.33 -7.29
C GLU A 147 12.43 -12.52 -6.36
N ILE A 148 12.39 -13.74 -6.90
CA ILE A 148 12.15 -14.97 -6.13
C ILE A 148 13.45 -15.48 -5.50
N PHE A 149 13.43 -15.65 -4.18
CA PHE A 149 14.53 -16.18 -3.39
C PHE A 149 14.09 -17.43 -2.63
N ILE A 150 15.04 -18.31 -2.33
CA ILE A 150 14.86 -19.49 -1.48
C ILE A 150 15.89 -19.49 -0.35
N GLN A 151 15.49 -19.91 0.84
CA GLN A 151 16.41 -20.09 1.98
C GLN A 151 16.09 -21.39 2.73
N ASN A 152 17.11 -22.19 3.01
CA ASN A 152 17.00 -23.30 3.94
C ASN A 152 16.99 -22.77 5.38
N ILE A 153 16.09 -23.24 6.22
CA ILE A 153 15.93 -22.70 7.58
C ILE A 153 17.13 -22.96 8.51
N ASN A 154 18.03 -23.87 8.13
CA ASN A 154 19.24 -24.17 8.88
C ASN A 154 20.49 -23.53 8.26
N GLU A 155 20.34 -22.79 7.17
CA GLU A 155 21.42 -22.08 6.48
C GLU A 155 21.21 -20.56 6.60
N PRO A 156 22.30 -19.79 6.78
CA PRO A 156 22.19 -18.36 7.03
C PRO A 156 21.84 -17.55 5.77
N ASP A 157 22.16 -18.07 4.58
CA ASP A 157 22.12 -17.29 3.34
C ASP A 157 20.95 -17.73 2.44
N ALA A 158 20.25 -16.75 1.88
CA ALA A 158 19.26 -16.96 0.84
C ALA A 158 19.91 -17.00 -0.55
N VAL A 159 19.30 -17.77 -1.47
CA VAL A 159 19.73 -17.91 -2.86
C VAL A 159 18.67 -17.32 -3.78
N GLN A 160 19.09 -16.46 -4.69
CA GLN A 160 18.23 -15.89 -5.74
C GLN A 160 17.96 -16.93 -6.83
N LEU A 161 16.70 -17.03 -7.27
CA LEU A 161 16.24 -17.99 -8.28
C LEU A 161 15.94 -17.34 -9.63
N THR A 162 15.45 -16.12 -9.63
CA THR A 162 15.09 -15.35 -10.84
C THR A 162 16.00 -14.15 -10.98
N PHE A 163 16.37 -13.81 -12.22
CA PHE A 163 17.40 -12.78 -12.52
C PHE A 163 16.97 -11.95 -13.73
N ASN A 164 16.24 -10.87 -13.48
CA ASN A 164 15.67 -10.02 -14.50
C ASN A 164 15.61 -8.56 -14.05
N ARG A 165 14.74 -7.77 -14.68
CA ARG A 165 14.50 -6.35 -14.34
C ARG A 165 12.99 -6.06 -14.28
N GLU A 166 12.20 -7.12 -14.24
CA GLU A 166 10.75 -7.09 -14.15
C GLU A 166 10.35 -7.70 -12.80
N THR A 167 9.06 -7.75 -12.50
CA THR A 167 8.57 -8.07 -11.16
C THR A 167 8.14 -9.52 -11.03
N ASP A 168 8.70 -10.23 -10.06
CA ASP A 168 8.34 -11.61 -9.70
C ASP A 168 7.75 -11.68 -8.28
N GLN A 169 6.54 -12.24 -8.16
CA GLN A 169 5.73 -12.15 -6.95
C GLN A 169 4.92 -13.43 -6.63
N PHE A 170 4.49 -13.53 -5.38
CA PHE A 170 3.55 -14.55 -4.87
C PHE A 170 4.01 -15.99 -5.15
N PRO A 171 5.22 -16.40 -4.73
CA PRO A 171 5.70 -17.75 -4.98
C PRO A 171 4.94 -18.80 -4.15
N THR A 172 4.73 -19.98 -4.72
CA THR A 172 4.12 -21.14 -4.06
C THR A 172 4.79 -22.44 -4.51
N TRP A 173 4.93 -23.39 -3.59
CA TRP A 173 5.52 -24.69 -3.90
C TRP A 173 4.50 -25.66 -4.49
N SER A 174 4.91 -26.43 -5.51
CA SER A 174 4.16 -27.61 -5.91
C SER A 174 4.19 -28.65 -4.79
N PRO A 175 3.09 -29.41 -4.55
CA PRO A 175 3.01 -30.37 -3.44
C PRO A 175 4.09 -31.47 -3.46
N ASP A 176 4.63 -31.77 -4.64
CA ASP A 176 5.70 -32.75 -4.82
C ASP A 176 7.13 -32.17 -4.68
N GLY A 177 7.25 -30.87 -4.41
CA GLY A 177 8.51 -30.16 -4.23
C GLY A 177 9.34 -29.95 -5.50
N ARG A 178 8.85 -30.31 -6.70
CA ARG A 178 9.64 -30.23 -7.93
C ARG A 178 9.68 -28.84 -8.54
N TYR A 179 8.70 -27.99 -8.25
CA TYR A 179 8.54 -26.69 -8.85
C TYR A 179 8.08 -25.64 -7.85
N ILE A 180 8.41 -24.40 -8.14
CA ILE A 180 7.87 -23.19 -7.52
C ILE A 180 7.08 -22.48 -8.60
N ALA A 181 5.79 -22.20 -8.37
CA ALA A 181 5.00 -21.34 -9.24
C ALA A 181 4.97 -19.92 -8.69
N PHE A 182 4.96 -18.91 -9.56
CA PHE A 182 4.97 -17.50 -9.19
C PHE A 182 4.33 -16.66 -10.30
N ALA A 183 3.90 -15.45 -9.96
CA ALA A 183 3.47 -14.45 -10.92
C ALA A 183 4.69 -13.67 -11.40
N ALA A 184 4.88 -13.57 -12.71
CA ALA A 184 6.03 -12.92 -13.32
C ALA A 184 5.56 -11.91 -14.37
N VAL A 185 6.00 -10.67 -14.27
CA VAL A 185 5.83 -9.70 -15.35
C VAL A 185 6.90 -9.99 -16.39
N ARG A 186 6.47 -10.32 -17.61
CA ARG A 186 7.36 -10.51 -18.76
C ARG A 186 6.75 -9.79 -19.95
N GLY A 187 7.33 -8.67 -20.37
CA GLY A 187 6.81 -7.89 -21.50
C GLY A 187 5.51 -7.12 -21.18
N GLY A 188 5.32 -6.73 -19.91
CA GLY A 188 4.30 -5.76 -19.49
C GLY A 188 2.99 -6.32 -18.92
N ALA A 189 2.84 -7.65 -18.82
CA ALA A 189 1.71 -8.29 -18.16
C ALA A 189 2.21 -9.38 -17.20
N ALA A 190 1.64 -9.44 -16.00
CA ALA A 190 1.92 -10.52 -15.04
C ALA A 190 1.28 -11.82 -15.54
N GLU A 191 2.06 -12.87 -15.78
CA GLU A 191 1.61 -14.21 -16.17
C GLU A 191 2.09 -15.23 -15.13
N ILE A 192 1.53 -16.44 -15.08
CA ILE A 192 2.00 -17.47 -14.13
C ILE A 192 3.14 -18.28 -14.74
N TYR A 193 4.25 -18.33 -14.02
CA TYR A 193 5.43 -19.12 -14.36
C TYR A 193 5.67 -20.21 -13.32
N ARG A 194 6.51 -21.18 -13.67
CA ARG A 194 7.16 -22.04 -12.70
C ARG A 194 8.66 -22.12 -12.95
N ILE A 195 9.41 -22.40 -11.90
CA ILE A 195 10.86 -22.63 -11.91
C ILE A 195 11.18 -23.82 -11.03
N ARG A 196 12.33 -24.46 -11.23
CA ARG A 196 12.83 -25.47 -10.27
C ARG A 196 13.48 -24.79 -9.07
N PRO A 197 13.56 -25.48 -7.91
CA PRO A 197 14.24 -24.95 -6.73
C PRO A 197 15.74 -24.65 -6.91
N ASP A 198 16.36 -25.16 -7.98
CA ASP A 198 17.74 -24.88 -8.36
C ASP A 198 17.89 -23.66 -9.29
N GLY A 199 16.80 -22.94 -9.55
CA GLY A 199 16.76 -21.77 -10.45
C GLY A 199 16.70 -22.12 -11.93
N THR A 200 16.59 -23.41 -12.30
CA THR A 200 16.58 -23.82 -13.71
C THR A 200 15.18 -24.11 -14.25
N GLY A 201 15.05 -24.05 -15.58
CA GLY A 201 13.83 -24.49 -16.27
C GLY A 201 12.62 -23.62 -15.99
N GLU A 202 12.83 -22.31 -15.88
CA GLU A 202 11.75 -21.33 -15.87
C GLU A 202 10.87 -21.53 -17.12
N GLU A 203 9.57 -21.66 -16.91
CA GLU A 203 8.60 -21.80 -17.98
C GLU A 203 7.25 -21.18 -17.63
N ARG A 204 6.59 -20.59 -18.62
CA ARG A 204 5.23 -20.08 -18.47
C ARG A 204 4.21 -21.21 -18.39
N LEU A 205 3.25 -21.08 -17.47
CA LEU A 205 2.11 -21.97 -17.29
C LEU A 205 0.83 -21.45 -17.93
N THR A 206 0.55 -20.14 -17.87
CA THR A 206 -0.65 -19.57 -18.49
C THR A 206 -0.52 -19.45 -20.02
N PRO A 207 -1.66 -19.48 -20.76
CA PRO A 207 -1.67 -19.13 -22.18
C PRO A 207 -1.15 -17.70 -22.40
N PRO A 208 -0.43 -17.43 -23.52
CA PRO A 208 0.08 -16.09 -23.81
C PRO A 208 -1.03 -15.03 -23.82
N GLY A 209 -0.79 -13.90 -23.15
CA GLY A 209 -1.72 -12.78 -23.03
C GLY A 209 -2.75 -12.94 -21.91
N ARG A 210 -2.77 -14.09 -21.21
CA ARG A 210 -3.61 -14.27 -20.03
C ARG A 210 -2.86 -13.88 -18.77
N GLN A 211 -3.26 -12.74 -18.21
CA GLN A 211 -2.73 -12.25 -16.96
C GLN A 211 -2.99 -13.24 -15.81
N GLY A 212 -2.10 -13.29 -14.82
CA GLY A 212 -2.20 -14.20 -13.69
C GLY A 212 -1.44 -13.71 -12.46
N SER A 213 -2.06 -13.82 -11.29
CA SER A 213 -1.43 -13.60 -9.98
C SER A 213 -1.93 -14.58 -8.93
N TYR A 214 -1.31 -14.57 -7.73
CA TYR A 214 -1.65 -15.44 -6.59
C TYR A 214 -1.83 -16.93 -6.96
N PRO A 215 -0.83 -17.59 -7.56
CA PRO A 215 -0.92 -19.01 -7.88
C PRO A 215 -1.08 -19.86 -6.61
N ALA A 216 -1.92 -20.89 -6.65
CA ALA A 216 -2.14 -21.82 -5.56
C ALA A 216 -2.34 -23.25 -6.10
N TRP A 217 -1.43 -24.17 -5.76
CA TRP A 217 -1.50 -25.56 -6.19
C TRP A 217 -2.60 -26.33 -5.48
N SER A 218 -3.33 -27.17 -6.21
CA SER A 218 -4.19 -28.17 -5.58
C SER A 218 -3.35 -29.20 -4.83
N PRO A 219 -3.85 -29.81 -3.75
CA PRO A 219 -3.07 -30.74 -2.93
C PRO A 219 -2.55 -31.97 -3.68
N ASP A 220 -3.24 -32.38 -4.75
CA ASP A 220 -2.86 -33.48 -5.64
C ASP A 220 -1.82 -33.08 -6.72
N GLY A 221 -1.48 -31.79 -6.82
CA GLY A 221 -0.55 -31.24 -7.81
C GLY A 221 -1.06 -31.24 -9.25
N GLN A 222 -2.32 -31.59 -9.49
CA GLN A 222 -2.88 -31.70 -10.86
C GLN A 222 -3.49 -30.40 -11.39
N ARG A 223 -3.76 -29.43 -10.51
CA ARG A 223 -4.39 -28.16 -10.83
C ARG A 223 -3.66 -27.00 -10.16
N LEU A 224 -3.76 -25.83 -10.77
CA LEU A 224 -3.26 -24.57 -10.22
C LEU A 224 -4.37 -23.53 -10.29
N ALA A 225 -4.84 -23.04 -9.14
CA ALA A 225 -5.72 -21.89 -9.09
C ALA A 225 -4.90 -20.60 -9.20
N PHE A 226 -5.47 -19.55 -9.80
CA PHE A 226 -4.83 -18.24 -9.92
C PHE A 226 -5.89 -17.14 -10.12
N VAL A 227 -5.56 -15.90 -9.79
CA VAL A 227 -6.37 -14.72 -10.09
C VAL A 227 -6.03 -14.23 -11.50
N SER A 228 -7.04 -13.91 -12.31
CA SER A 228 -6.89 -13.33 -13.65
C SER A 228 -8.00 -12.29 -13.87
N TRP A 229 -7.87 -11.46 -14.91
CA TRP A 229 -8.84 -10.42 -15.24
C TRP A 229 -9.48 -10.68 -16.61
N ASP A 230 -10.76 -10.33 -16.75
CA ASP A 230 -11.46 -10.35 -18.04
C ASP A 230 -11.23 -9.06 -18.85
N GLU A 231 -11.85 -8.97 -20.03
CA GLU A 231 -11.73 -7.80 -20.91
C GLU A 231 -12.28 -6.52 -20.27
N GLU A 232 -13.23 -6.65 -19.35
CA GLU A 232 -13.77 -5.56 -18.53
C GLU A 232 -12.94 -5.27 -17.27
N HIS A 233 -11.77 -5.89 -17.12
CA HIS A 233 -10.84 -5.76 -15.99
C HIS A 233 -11.44 -6.20 -14.65
N ARG A 234 -12.42 -7.11 -14.66
CA ARG A 234 -12.96 -7.73 -13.44
C ARG A 234 -12.07 -8.89 -13.03
N ALA A 235 -11.62 -8.90 -11.78
CA ALA A 235 -10.82 -10.00 -11.26
C ALA A 235 -11.67 -11.25 -11.09
N GLY A 236 -11.11 -12.42 -11.40
CA GLY A 236 -11.75 -13.71 -11.19
C GLY A 236 -10.77 -14.79 -10.79
N ILE A 237 -11.29 -15.85 -10.19
CA ILE A 237 -10.53 -17.04 -9.78
C ILE A 237 -10.62 -18.06 -10.90
N TYR A 238 -9.48 -18.42 -11.49
CA TYR A 238 -9.37 -19.40 -12.57
C TYR A 238 -8.62 -20.63 -12.10
N VAL A 239 -8.81 -21.75 -12.80
CA VAL A 239 -8.11 -23.01 -12.53
C VAL A 239 -7.46 -23.49 -13.83
N LEU A 240 -6.13 -23.62 -13.81
CA LEU A 240 -5.32 -24.27 -14.83
C LEU A 240 -5.35 -25.78 -14.58
N ALA A 241 -5.77 -26.53 -15.59
CA ALA A 241 -5.75 -27.99 -15.57
C ALA A 241 -4.37 -28.54 -15.98
N ALA A 242 -4.13 -29.83 -15.73
CA ALA A 242 -2.87 -30.51 -16.06
C ALA A 242 -2.51 -30.46 -17.56
N ASP A 243 -3.51 -30.37 -18.45
CA ASP A 243 -3.33 -30.21 -19.91
C ASP A 243 -3.07 -28.75 -20.33
N ARG A 244 -2.88 -27.84 -19.36
CA ARG A 244 -2.72 -26.39 -19.52
C ARG A 244 -3.94 -25.66 -20.08
N SER A 245 -5.12 -26.28 -20.05
CA SER A 245 -6.36 -25.58 -20.36
C SER A 245 -6.80 -24.69 -19.19
N VAL A 246 -7.38 -23.53 -19.52
CA VAL A 246 -8.02 -22.61 -18.57
C VAL A 246 -9.45 -22.41 -19.04
N GLY A 247 -10.42 -22.77 -18.19
CA GLY A 247 -11.85 -22.59 -18.46
C GLY A 247 -12.38 -21.23 -18.01
N GLU A 248 -13.71 -21.13 -17.89
CA GLU A 248 -14.40 -19.99 -17.27
C GLU A 248 -13.97 -19.78 -15.81
N PRO A 249 -14.06 -18.54 -15.28
CA PRO A 249 -13.75 -18.28 -13.88
C PRO A 249 -14.69 -19.06 -12.97
N ARG A 250 -14.16 -19.57 -11.86
CA ARG A 250 -14.92 -20.16 -10.75
C ARG A 250 -15.69 -19.11 -9.96
N PHE A 251 -15.19 -17.88 -9.96
CA PHE A 251 -15.79 -16.73 -9.31
C PHE A 251 -15.27 -15.44 -9.96
N THR A 252 -16.12 -14.41 -10.06
CA THR A 252 -15.75 -13.06 -10.51
C THR A 252 -16.09 -12.08 -9.40
N ALA A 253 -15.11 -11.26 -9.02
CA ALA A 253 -15.21 -10.31 -7.93
C ALA A 253 -15.72 -8.93 -8.36
N SER A 254 -16.20 -8.16 -7.38
CA SER A 254 -16.55 -6.75 -7.55
C SER A 254 -15.32 -5.86 -7.79
N ALA A 255 -14.17 -6.20 -7.20
CA ALA A 255 -12.89 -5.53 -7.45
C ALA A 255 -11.70 -6.49 -7.31
N TRP A 256 -10.95 -6.40 -6.21
CA TRP A 256 -9.70 -7.14 -6.01
C TRP A 256 -9.91 -8.55 -5.44
N LEU A 257 -8.99 -9.45 -5.78
CA LEU A 257 -8.84 -10.81 -5.26
C LEU A 257 -7.37 -11.09 -4.99
N GLY A 258 -7.08 -11.83 -3.91
CA GLY A 258 -5.73 -12.28 -3.60
C GLY A 258 -5.68 -13.41 -2.59
N ASN A 259 -4.45 -13.82 -2.23
CA ASN A 259 -4.16 -14.81 -1.19
C ASN A 259 -4.96 -16.12 -1.34
N LEU A 260 -4.91 -16.71 -2.54
CA LEU A 260 -5.57 -17.98 -2.84
C LEU A 260 -4.87 -19.13 -2.10
N HIS A 261 -5.65 -20.01 -1.48
CA HIS A 261 -5.14 -21.23 -0.85
C HIS A 261 -6.15 -22.38 -0.98
N TRP A 262 -5.66 -23.61 -1.19
CA TRP A 262 -6.52 -24.80 -1.22
C TRP A 262 -6.69 -25.40 0.16
N SER A 263 -7.86 -25.97 0.47
CA SER A 263 -7.98 -26.88 1.60
C SER A 263 -7.17 -28.15 1.36
N ALA A 264 -6.68 -28.79 2.43
CA ALA A 264 -5.83 -29.99 2.33
C ALA A 264 -6.51 -31.17 1.62
N ASP A 265 -7.84 -31.23 1.65
CA ASP A 265 -8.65 -32.23 0.94
C ASP A 265 -9.02 -31.82 -0.50
N GLY A 266 -8.65 -30.60 -0.92
CA GLY A 266 -8.91 -30.07 -2.25
C GLY A 266 -10.37 -29.67 -2.52
N SER A 267 -11.22 -29.62 -1.49
CA SER A 267 -12.66 -29.31 -1.62
C SER A 267 -12.99 -27.82 -1.62
N TRP A 268 -12.11 -26.97 -1.07
CA TRP A 268 -12.32 -25.52 -0.95
C TRP A 268 -11.11 -24.72 -1.45
N LEU A 269 -11.39 -23.53 -1.96
CA LEU A 269 -10.44 -22.45 -2.20
C LEU A 269 -10.75 -21.31 -1.23
N THR A 270 -9.82 -20.96 -0.35
CA THR A 270 -9.91 -19.74 0.43
C THR A 270 -9.21 -18.60 -0.29
N PHE A 271 -9.73 -17.39 -0.12
CA PHE A 271 -9.18 -16.21 -0.75
C PHE A 271 -9.61 -14.96 0.00
N THR A 272 -8.85 -13.89 -0.19
CA THR A 272 -9.27 -12.55 0.21
C THR A 272 -9.85 -11.83 -0.99
N GLY A 273 -10.90 -11.04 -0.78
CA GLY A 273 -11.54 -10.32 -1.86
C GLY A 273 -12.26 -9.07 -1.42
N TRP A 274 -12.36 -8.13 -2.35
CA TRP A 274 -13.20 -6.95 -2.21
C TRP A 274 -14.58 -7.21 -2.81
N GLN A 275 -15.60 -7.32 -1.97
CA GLN A 275 -17.01 -7.47 -2.38
C GLN A 275 -17.89 -6.47 -1.65
N ASP A 276 -18.85 -5.89 -2.37
CA ASP A 276 -19.91 -5.05 -1.80
C ASP A 276 -19.40 -3.92 -0.89
N GLY A 277 -18.25 -3.33 -1.24
CA GLY A 277 -17.63 -2.25 -0.48
C GLY A 277 -16.82 -2.68 0.75
N SER A 278 -16.49 -3.97 0.88
CA SER A 278 -15.70 -4.50 1.99
C SER A 278 -14.59 -5.44 1.55
N HIS A 279 -13.42 -5.33 2.21
CA HIS A 279 -12.29 -6.26 2.11
C HIS A 279 -12.44 -7.39 3.13
N GLU A 280 -12.62 -8.62 2.66
CA GLU A 280 -12.91 -9.75 3.55
C GLU A 280 -12.34 -11.08 3.03
N VAL A 281 -12.31 -12.08 3.90
CA VAL A 281 -11.92 -13.45 3.57
C VAL A 281 -13.14 -14.30 3.22
N TYR A 282 -12.98 -15.14 2.21
CA TYR A 282 -14.02 -15.99 1.65
C TYR A 282 -13.51 -17.42 1.43
N ALA A 283 -14.44 -18.38 1.35
CA ALA A 283 -14.21 -19.75 0.89
C ALA A 283 -15.14 -20.07 -0.30
N LEU A 284 -14.58 -20.55 -1.40
CA LEU A 284 -15.29 -20.99 -2.60
C LEU A 284 -15.22 -22.51 -2.73
N PRO A 285 -16.33 -23.22 -3.02
CA PRO A 285 -16.27 -24.64 -3.37
C PRO A 285 -15.36 -24.84 -4.59
N ALA A 286 -14.34 -25.69 -4.47
CA ALA A 286 -13.32 -25.83 -5.50
C ALA A 286 -13.83 -26.47 -6.81
N ASP A 287 -14.99 -27.12 -6.76
CA ASP A 287 -15.70 -27.64 -7.93
C ASP A 287 -16.55 -26.58 -8.66
N GLY A 288 -16.70 -25.38 -8.07
CA GLY A 288 -17.50 -24.28 -8.60
C GLY A 288 -19.01 -24.45 -8.43
N THR A 289 -19.47 -25.33 -7.54
CA THR A 289 -20.90 -25.67 -7.38
C THR A 289 -21.74 -24.65 -6.62
N GLY A 290 -21.15 -23.56 -6.12
CA GLY A 290 -21.87 -22.53 -5.35
C GLY A 290 -21.12 -21.23 -5.18
N PRO A 291 -21.78 -20.18 -4.64
CA PRO A 291 -21.15 -18.89 -4.40
C PRO A 291 -20.13 -18.98 -3.25
N PRO A 292 -19.19 -18.02 -3.15
CA PRO A 292 -18.30 -17.93 -1.99
C PRO A 292 -19.06 -17.74 -0.67
N VAL A 293 -18.54 -18.37 0.39
CA VAL A 293 -18.96 -18.21 1.78
C VAL A 293 -18.03 -17.20 2.45
N ARG A 294 -18.58 -16.10 2.96
CA ARG A 294 -17.83 -15.09 3.72
C ARG A 294 -17.42 -15.64 5.09
N LEU A 295 -16.14 -15.51 5.43
CA LEU A 295 -15.53 -16.05 6.66
C LEU A 295 -15.20 -14.96 7.70
N SER A 296 -15.02 -13.71 7.26
CA SER A 296 -14.79 -12.56 8.12
C SER A 296 -15.84 -11.48 7.88
N ALA A 297 -16.20 -10.74 8.93
CA ALA A 297 -17.06 -9.57 8.83
C ALA A 297 -16.67 -8.58 9.93
N HIS A 298 -15.65 -7.78 9.66
CA HIS A 298 -15.11 -6.84 10.63
C HIS A 298 -14.62 -5.58 9.91
N PRO A 299 -14.72 -4.37 10.51
CA PRO A 299 -14.07 -3.17 10.00
C PRO A 299 -12.53 -3.24 9.96
N ALA A 300 -11.93 -4.39 10.25
CA ALA A 300 -10.49 -4.59 10.22
C ALA A 300 -10.10 -5.14 8.84
N TRP A 301 -8.87 -4.89 8.43
CA TRP A 301 -8.30 -5.50 7.25
C TRP A 301 -7.91 -6.95 7.56
N ASP A 302 -8.76 -7.91 7.19
CA ASP A 302 -8.48 -9.33 7.35
C ASP A 302 -7.92 -9.93 6.05
N ASP A 303 -6.70 -10.46 6.07
CA ASP A 303 -6.01 -10.95 4.87
C ASP A 303 -5.10 -12.19 5.12
N GLY A 304 -4.62 -12.81 4.05
CA GLY A 304 -3.60 -13.87 4.10
C GLY A 304 -4.07 -15.13 4.82
N LEU A 305 -5.35 -15.50 4.70
CA LEU A 305 -5.88 -16.66 5.39
C LEU A 305 -5.22 -17.95 4.89
N VAL A 306 -4.50 -18.62 5.80
CA VAL A 306 -3.90 -19.94 5.58
C VAL A 306 -4.51 -20.98 6.49
N LEU A 307 -4.85 -22.11 5.88
CA LEU A 307 -5.40 -23.26 6.57
C LEU A 307 -4.27 -24.07 7.18
N ASN A 308 -4.40 -24.47 8.45
CA ASN A 308 -3.43 -25.37 9.05
C ASN A 308 -3.63 -26.78 8.44
N PRO A 309 -2.63 -27.34 7.73
CA PRO A 309 -2.78 -28.58 6.98
C PRO A 309 -3.07 -29.81 7.86
N ALA A 310 -2.87 -29.71 9.17
CA ALA A 310 -3.18 -30.78 10.12
C ALA A 310 -4.68 -30.96 10.42
N TYR A 311 -5.57 -30.09 9.91
CA TYR A 311 -7.01 -30.13 10.19
C TYR A 311 -7.87 -30.05 8.93
N PRO A 312 -9.03 -30.73 8.91
CA PRO A 312 -10.02 -30.53 7.86
C PRO A 312 -10.61 -29.11 7.97
N PHE A 313 -10.90 -28.50 6.82
CA PHE A 313 -11.54 -27.20 6.72
C PHE A 313 -12.99 -27.36 6.26
N GLN A 314 -13.89 -26.66 6.95
CA GLN A 314 -15.27 -26.48 6.53
C GLN A 314 -15.64 -25.03 6.86
N PRO A 315 -16.19 -24.26 5.90
CA PRO A 315 -16.60 -22.90 6.17
C PRO A 315 -17.89 -22.87 6.97
N ASP A 316 -17.88 -22.16 8.09
CA ASP A 316 -19.09 -21.80 8.83
C ASP A 316 -19.60 -20.46 8.27
N PRO A 317 -20.78 -20.42 7.63
CA PRO A 317 -21.26 -19.18 7.02
C PRO A 317 -21.57 -18.13 8.08
N LEU A 318 -20.98 -16.93 7.92
CA LEU A 318 -21.41 -15.77 8.68
C LEU A 318 -22.83 -15.34 8.27
N PRO A 319 -23.58 -14.69 9.18
CA PRO A 319 -24.82 -14.03 8.81
C PRO A 319 -24.58 -13.09 7.62
N PRO A 320 -25.51 -12.99 6.67
CA PRO A 320 -25.36 -12.05 5.56
C PRO A 320 -25.13 -10.65 6.11
N ALA A 321 -24.10 -9.98 5.59
CA ALA A 321 -23.78 -8.63 5.99
C ALA A 321 -24.98 -7.71 5.71
N ALA A 322 -25.33 -6.86 6.67
CA ALA A 322 -26.28 -5.80 6.40
C ALA A 322 -25.64 -4.87 5.36
N PRO A 323 -26.32 -4.54 4.24
CA PRO A 323 -25.80 -3.56 3.32
C PRO A 323 -25.60 -2.25 4.08
N ALA A 324 -24.34 -1.79 4.17
CA ALA A 324 -24.08 -0.45 4.65
C ALA A 324 -24.77 0.51 3.67
N PRO A 325 -25.58 1.48 4.16
CA PRO A 325 -26.09 2.51 3.28
C PRO A 325 -24.90 3.25 2.66
N PRO A 326 -24.98 3.70 1.40
CA PRO A 326 -23.99 4.62 0.87
C PRO A 326 -24.00 5.86 1.76
N ALA A 327 -22.91 6.09 2.49
CA ALA A 327 -22.72 7.35 3.20
C ALA A 327 -22.82 8.47 2.15
N SER A 328 -23.79 9.36 2.34
CA SER A 328 -23.82 10.60 1.57
C SER A 328 -22.62 11.43 2.01
N PRO A 329 -21.89 12.10 1.09
CA PRO A 329 -20.74 12.89 1.47
C PRO A 329 -21.18 13.94 2.49
N ALA A 330 -20.57 13.91 3.67
CA ALA A 330 -20.80 14.90 4.70
C ALA A 330 -20.33 16.26 4.17
N ALA A 331 -21.26 17.03 3.61
CA ALA A 331 -21.07 18.45 3.39
C ALA A 331 -21.05 19.13 4.78
N GLY A 332 -19.85 19.26 5.36
CA GLY A 332 -19.67 19.88 6.68
C GLY A 332 -18.39 19.59 7.45
N GLY A 333 -17.38 18.91 6.86
CA GLY A 333 -16.10 18.59 7.51
C GLY A 333 -14.89 18.74 6.60
N LEU A 334 -13.69 18.55 7.15
CA LEU A 334 -12.42 18.56 6.40
C LEU A 334 -12.42 17.48 5.32
N ALA A 335 -12.29 17.86 4.05
CA ALA A 335 -12.24 16.92 2.94
C ALA A 335 -10.96 16.07 3.03
N ALA A 336 -11.11 14.78 3.32
CA ALA A 336 -10.01 13.83 3.34
C ALA A 336 -9.84 13.18 1.97
N GLY A 337 -8.63 13.28 1.41
CA GLY A 337 -8.29 12.61 0.17
C GLY A 337 -6.90 11.98 0.17
N VAL A 338 -6.59 11.27 -0.91
CA VAL A 338 -5.32 10.58 -1.10
C VAL A 338 -4.83 10.67 -2.54
N ASN A 339 -3.51 10.62 -2.70
CA ASN A 339 -2.85 10.48 -4.00
C ASN A 339 -2.70 9.00 -4.35
N LEU A 340 -2.99 8.61 -5.59
CA LEU A 340 -2.85 7.24 -6.09
C LEU A 340 -1.88 7.16 -7.27
N ALA A 341 -1.09 6.10 -7.32
CA ALA A 341 -0.29 5.70 -8.46
C ALA A 341 -1.05 4.74 -9.38
N ASP A 342 -1.80 3.79 -8.81
CA ASP A 342 -2.55 2.79 -9.57
C ASP A 342 -4.07 3.00 -9.42
N LEU A 343 -4.75 3.29 -10.52
CA LEU A 343 -6.22 3.44 -10.53
C LEU A 343 -6.95 2.14 -10.16
N SER A 344 -6.30 0.99 -10.29
CA SER A 344 -6.84 -0.29 -9.83
C SER A 344 -7.06 -0.30 -8.32
N SER A 345 -6.28 0.48 -7.56
CA SER A 345 -6.38 0.64 -6.10
C SER A 345 -7.49 1.61 -5.67
N ALA A 346 -8.25 2.22 -6.58
CA ALA A 346 -9.24 3.24 -6.24
C ALA A 346 -10.32 2.76 -5.23
N TYR A 347 -10.58 1.45 -5.15
CA TYR A 347 -11.53 0.91 -4.17
C TYR A 347 -11.04 1.04 -2.72
N LEU A 348 -9.73 1.10 -2.51
CA LEU A 348 -9.09 1.25 -1.21
C LEU A 348 -9.26 2.65 -0.61
N VAL A 349 -9.66 3.63 -1.42
CA VAL A 349 -9.97 4.99 -0.94
C VAL A 349 -11.26 4.98 -0.12
N ASN A 350 -12.27 4.26 -0.60
CA ASN A 350 -13.51 4.04 0.17
C ASN A 350 -13.25 3.19 1.40
N ASP A 351 -12.40 2.14 1.28
CA ASP A 351 -12.02 1.34 2.45
C ASP A 351 -11.36 2.17 3.54
N LEU A 352 -10.49 3.11 3.14
CA LEU A 352 -9.83 4.06 4.03
C LEU A 352 -10.83 5.03 4.68
N GLY A 353 -12.05 5.18 4.16
CA GLY A 353 -13.03 6.16 4.62
C GLY A 353 -12.78 7.57 4.07
N ALA A 354 -11.94 7.69 3.03
CA ALA A 354 -11.71 8.96 2.36
C ALA A 354 -12.76 9.19 1.27
N GLY A 355 -13.35 10.39 1.23
CA GLY A 355 -14.35 10.76 0.22
C GLY A 355 -13.76 11.38 -1.05
N TRP A 356 -12.44 11.66 -1.07
CA TRP A 356 -11.76 12.34 -2.18
C TRP A 356 -10.56 11.54 -2.70
N ALA A 357 -10.30 11.66 -3.99
CA ALA A 357 -9.08 11.17 -4.62
C ALA A 357 -8.45 12.26 -5.50
N LYS A 358 -7.12 12.36 -5.46
CA LYS A 358 -6.34 13.23 -6.35
C LYS A 358 -5.91 12.42 -7.57
N GLY A 359 -6.37 12.87 -8.74
CA GLY A 359 -6.01 12.33 -10.04
C GLY A 359 -5.20 13.32 -10.86
N TYR A 360 -4.66 12.85 -11.99
CA TYR A 360 -3.74 13.62 -12.80
C TYR A 360 -4.23 13.76 -14.23
N VAL A 361 -3.99 14.93 -14.82
CA VAL A 361 -4.11 15.14 -16.26
C VAL A 361 -2.87 15.84 -16.78
N ASN A 362 -2.21 15.21 -17.76
CA ASN A 362 -1.06 15.75 -18.45
C ASN A 362 -1.52 16.33 -19.78
N TRP A 363 -1.42 17.65 -19.96
CA TRP A 363 -1.88 18.31 -21.19
C TRP A 363 -1.11 17.82 -22.41
N ALA A 364 0.19 17.51 -22.29
CA ALA A 364 1.00 16.98 -23.37
C ALA A 364 0.52 15.62 -23.90
N THR A 365 -0.01 14.75 -23.03
CA THR A 365 -0.53 13.43 -23.46
C THR A 365 -1.95 13.55 -24.00
N VAL A 366 -2.74 14.48 -23.45
CA VAL A 366 -4.12 14.72 -23.88
C VAL A 366 -4.18 15.49 -25.20
N GLU A 367 -3.30 16.45 -25.45
CA GLU A 367 -3.25 17.23 -26.69
C GLU A 367 -1.83 17.21 -27.29
N PRO A 368 -1.36 16.05 -27.79
CA PRO A 368 0.00 15.91 -28.32
C PRO A 368 0.25 16.80 -29.54
N GLU A 369 -0.81 17.09 -30.31
CA GLU A 369 -0.80 18.02 -31.44
C GLU A 369 -1.94 19.02 -31.28
N PRO A 370 -1.79 20.28 -31.74
CA PRO A 370 -2.82 21.31 -31.56
C PRO A 370 -4.19 20.85 -32.09
N GLY A 371 -5.19 20.83 -31.21
CA GLY A 371 -6.56 20.43 -31.52
C GLY A 371 -6.81 18.92 -31.68
N GLN A 372 -5.80 18.06 -31.51
CA GLN A 372 -5.95 16.60 -31.57
C GLN A 372 -5.96 16.01 -30.16
N PHE A 373 -7.15 15.65 -29.66
CA PHE A 373 -7.31 15.23 -28.27
C PHE A 373 -7.33 13.71 -28.09
N ARG A 374 -6.65 13.23 -27.06
CA ARG A 374 -6.64 11.85 -26.56
C ARG A 374 -7.09 11.84 -25.10
N TRP A 375 -8.36 11.53 -24.86
CA TRP A 375 -8.96 11.62 -23.53
C TRP A 375 -8.82 10.35 -22.68
N ILE A 376 -8.11 9.33 -23.16
CA ILE A 376 -8.10 7.99 -22.54
C ILE A 376 -7.68 8.03 -21.07
N ASP A 377 -6.56 8.69 -20.75
CA ASP A 377 -6.04 8.74 -19.38
C ASP A 377 -7.02 9.48 -18.43
N PRO A 378 -7.45 10.74 -18.70
CA PRO A 378 -8.38 11.41 -17.80
C PRO A 378 -9.78 10.78 -17.79
N ASP A 379 -10.23 10.12 -18.87
CA ASP A 379 -11.49 9.36 -18.86
C ASP A 379 -11.39 8.15 -17.92
N ASN A 380 -10.25 7.45 -17.93
CA ASN A 380 -9.99 6.33 -17.01
C ASN A 380 -9.96 6.80 -15.55
N VAL A 381 -9.32 7.94 -15.25
CA VAL A 381 -9.31 8.53 -13.90
C VAL A 381 -10.72 8.88 -13.45
N VAL A 382 -11.48 9.63 -14.26
CA VAL A 382 -12.83 10.07 -13.90
C VAL A 382 -13.79 8.89 -13.74
N LYS A 383 -13.66 7.86 -14.58
CA LYS A 383 -14.43 6.63 -14.46
C LYS A 383 -14.05 5.87 -13.19
N ALA A 384 -12.76 5.64 -12.94
CA ALA A 384 -12.28 4.85 -11.80
C ALA A 384 -12.76 5.43 -10.46
N PHE A 385 -12.68 6.75 -10.29
CA PHE A 385 -13.13 7.43 -9.07
C PHE A 385 -14.65 7.63 -9.02
N GLY A 386 -15.26 8.03 -10.15
CA GLY A 386 -16.70 8.27 -10.23
C GLY A 386 -17.55 7.03 -10.00
N ASP A 387 -17.14 5.87 -10.52
CA ASP A 387 -17.81 4.57 -10.29
C ASP A 387 -17.82 4.16 -8.80
N ARG A 388 -16.97 4.80 -7.99
CA ARG A 388 -16.82 4.55 -6.55
C ARG A 388 -17.44 5.65 -5.69
N GLY A 389 -18.09 6.65 -6.31
CA GLY A 389 -18.70 7.77 -5.59
C GLY A 389 -17.70 8.78 -5.01
N LEU A 390 -16.43 8.72 -5.42
CA LEU A 390 -15.39 9.61 -4.92
C LEU A 390 -15.48 11.00 -5.56
N HIS A 391 -15.26 12.04 -4.76
CA HIS A 391 -14.99 13.38 -5.26
C HIS A 391 -13.58 13.47 -5.85
N ILE A 392 -13.44 14.20 -6.96
CA ILE A 392 -12.20 14.23 -7.74
C ILE A 392 -11.56 15.61 -7.69
N LEU A 393 -10.30 15.65 -7.23
CA LEU A 393 -9.36 16.74 -7.48
C LEU A 393 -8.46 16.34 -8.66
N LEU A 394 -8.52 17.04 -9.79
CA LEU A 394 -7.64 16.79 -10.94
C LEU A 394 -6.50 17.80 -11.00
N ARG A 395 -5.26 17.34 -10.85
CA ARG A 395 -4.06 18.15 -11.08
C ARG A 395 -3.75 18.25 -12.57
N VAL A 396 -3.77 19.48 -13.09
CA VAL A 396 -3.44 19.80 -14.48
C VAL A 396 -1.97 20.23 -14.58
N HIS A 397 -1.19 19.54 -15.41
CA HIS A 397 0.24 19.83 -15.61
C HIS A 397 0.72 19.40 -17.01
N GLY A 398 2.00 19.63 -17.32
CA GLY A 398 2.68 19.09 -18.49
C GLY A 398 2.33 19.80 -19.80
N THR A 399 3.11 20.79 -20.20
CA THR A 399 2.89 21.55 -21.44
C THR A 399 3.20 20.66 -22.67
N PRO A 400 2.47 20.69 -23.80
CA PRO A 400 2.87 19.95 -25.00
C PRO A 400 4.08 20.58 -25.69
N ALA A 401 4.81 19.80 -26.50
CA ALA A 401 6.01 20.26 -27.21
C ALA A 401 5.74 21.47 -28.13
N TRP A 402 4.56 21.54 -28.74
CA TRP A 402 4.16 22.65 -29.60
C TRP A 402 3.83 23.95 -28.85
N ALA A 403 3.68 23.91 -27.52
CA ALA A 403 3.34 25.05 -26.66
C ALA A 403 4.48 25.49 -25.74
N ARG A 404 5.71 24.97 -25.96
CA ARG A 404 6.93 25.36 -25.22
C ARG A 404 8.14 25.44 -26.15
N PRO A 405 9.26 26.07 -25.74
CA PRO A 405 10.47 26.11 -26.54
C PRO A 405 11.05 24.70 -26.77
N GLU A 406 11.66 24.48 -27.93
CA GLU A 406 12.30 23.22 -28.27
C GLU A 406 13.39 22.85 -27.24
N GLY A 407 13.47 21.56 -26.88
CA GLY A 407 14.45 21.05 -25.91
C GLY A 407 14.15 21.34 -24.44
N THR A 408 13.03 22.00 -24.11
CA THR A 408 12.62 22.24 -22.72
C THR A 408 11.78 21.08 -22.15
N PRO A 409 11.80 20.84 -20.82
CA PRO A 409 11.10 19.71 -20.20
C PRO A 409 9.58 19.90 -20.15
N LEU A 410 8.85 18.85 -19.77
CA LEU A 410 7.38 18.85 -19.61
C LEU A 410 6.87 19.88 -18.61
N SER A 411 7.66 20.18 -17.59
CA SER A 411 7.40 21.20 -16.57
C SER A 411 7.69 22.64 -17.04
N PHE A 412 8.07 22.86 -18.29
CA PHE A 412 8.20 24.23 -18.78
C PHE A 412 6.78 24.85 -18.94
N PRO A 413 6.48 26.02 -18.35
CA PRO A 413 5.16 26.64 -18.44
C PRO A 413 4.85 27.05 -19.90
N PRO A 414 3.57 27.06 -20.32
CA PRO A 414 3.22 27.38 -21.70
C PRO A 414 3.65 28.79 -22.11
N THR A 415 4.14 28.91 -23.34
CA THR A 415 4.47 30.20 -23.96
C THR A 415 3.24 30.90 -24.56
N ASP A 416 2.19 30.14 -24.86
CA ASP A 416 0.88 30.65 -25.31
C ASP A 416 -0.19 30.40 -24.22
N PRO A 417 -0.56 31.42 -23.42
CA PRO A 417 -1.61 31.27 -22.41
C PRO A 417 -2.99 31.00 -23.03
N ASP A 418 -3.26 31.45 -24.26
CA ASP A 418 -4.56 31.20 -24.91
C ASP A 418 -4.70 29.72 -25.30
N ALA A 419 -3.60 29.05 -25.66
CA ALA A 419 -3.61 27.60 -25.87
C ALA A 419 -3.99 26.85 -24.60
N PHE A 420 -3.39 27.22 -23.47
CA PHE A 420 -3.72 26.62 -22.18
C PHE A 420 -5.16 26.89 -21.76
N ALA A 421 -5.67 28.12 -21.97
CA ALA A 421 -7.06 28.47 -21.72
C ALA A 421 -8.03 27.63 -22.56
N ARG A 422 -7.75 27.45 -23.87
CA ARG A 422 -8.57 26.60 -24.75
C ARG A 422 -8.60 25.15 -24.28
N PHE A 423 -7.46 24.61 -23.86
CA PHE A 423 -7.38 23.27 -23.29
C PHE A 423 -8.23 23.14 -22.02
N LEU A 424 -8.04 24.04 -21.05
CA LEU A 424 -8.77 24.02 -19.78
C LEU A 424 -10.28 24.20 -19.95
N THR A 425 -10.70 25.05 -20.89
CA THR A 425 -12.13 25.22 -21.26
C THR A 425 -12.71 23.89 -21.73
N ARG A 426 -11.99 23.14 -22.57
CA ARG A 426 -12.45 21.82 -23.07
C ARG A 426 -12.45 20.78 -21.97
N LEU A 427 -11.40 20.74 -21.14
CA LEU A 427 -11.27 19.83 -20.00
C LEU A 427 -12.42 20.02 -19.01
N ALA A 428 -12.67 21.25 -18.57
CA ALA A 428 -13.73 21.58 -17.63
C ALA A 428 -15.12 21.31 -18.21
N ALA A 429 -15.38 21.68 -19.47
CA ALA A 429 -16.65 21.39 -20.13
C ALA A 429 -16.92 19.87 -20.25
N ARG A 430 -15.87 19.06 -20.49
CA ARG A 430 -15.98 17.59 -20.62
C ARG A 430 -16.35 16.90 -19.29
N TYR A 431 -15.82 17.39 -18.18
CA TYR A 431 -15.95 16.74 -16.87
C TYR A 431 -16.84 17.50 -15.88
N ARG A 432 -17.52 18.55 -16.33
CA ARG A 432 -18.50 19.30 -15.55
C ARG A 432 -19.48 18.38 -14.82
N GLY A 433 -19.60 18.57 -13.51
CA GLY A 433 -20.46 17.77 -12.63
C GLY A 433 -19.91 16.37 -12.27
N ARG A 434 -18.75 15.96 -12.78
CA ARG A 434 -18.05 14.73 -12.42
C ARG A 434 -16.70 14.99 -11.72
N VAL A 435 -16.03 16.08 -12.08
CA VAL A 435 -14.82 16.55 -11.39
C VAL A 435 -15.19 17.74 -10.52
N ALA A 436 -14.82 17.67 -9.23
CA ALA A 436 -15.20 18.67 -8.25
C ALA A 436 -14.20 19.83 -8.18
N ALA A 437 -12.91 19.54 -8.42
CA ALA A 437 -11.84 20.52 -8.31
C ALA A 437 -10.72 20.32 -9.33
N TYR A 438 -10.04 21.41 -9.69
CA TYR A 438 -8.87 21.45 -10.55
C TYR A 438 -7.70 22.13 -9.82
N GLU A 439 -6.61 21.40 -9.61
CA GLU A 439 -5.34 21.96 -9.13
C GLU A 439 -4.50 22.39 -10.33
N ILE A 440 -4.11 23.67 -10.37
CA ILE A 440 -3.42 24.25 -11.52
C ILE A 440 -1.92 24.27 -11.25
N TRP A 441 -1.22 23.35 -11.93
CA TRP A 441 0.21 23.10 -11.81
C TRP A 441 0.61 22.33 -10.54
N ASN A 442 1.90 22.05 -10.38
CA ASN A 442 2.50 21.42 -9.20
C ASN A 442 3.70 22.25 -8.74
N GLU A 443 3.80 22.59 -7.45
CA GLU A 443 5.00 23.20 -6.83
C GLU A 443 5.73 24.24 -7.70
N PRO A 444 5.03 25.29 -8.18
CA PRO A 444 5.60 26.25 -9.12
C PRO A 444 6.77 27.05 -8.55
N ASN A 445 7.02 26.96 -7.23
CA ASN A 445 8.15 27.55 -6.54
C ASN A 445 9.42 26.68 -6.55
N LEU A 446 9.42 25.52 -7.22
CA LEU A 446 10.59 24.68 -7.46
C LEU A 446 11.02 24.76 -8.93
N ASN A 447 12.32 24.87 -9.19
CA ASN A 447 12.82 25.07 -10.55
C ASN A 447 12.52 23.89 -11.48
N TYR A 448 12.63 22.66 -10.99
CA TYR A 448 12.42 21.45 -11.77
C TYR A 448 10.94 21.25 -12.14
N GLU A 449 10.04 21.82 -11.34
CA GLU A 449 8.61 21.94 -11.65
C GLU A 449 8.29 23.21 -12.46
N TRP A 450 9.28 24.06 -12.75
CA TRP A 450 9.13 25.27 -13.53
C TRP A 450 10.10 25.32 -14.73
N GLY A 451 10.29 24.17 -15.38
CA GLY A 451 11.05 24.09 -16.63
C GLY A 451 12.57 24.11 -16.45
N ASN A 452 13.08 23.78 -15.26
CA ASN A 452 14.47 24.00 -14.82
C ASN A 452 14.89 25.47 -14.89
N GLN A 453 13.93 26.39 -14.74
CA GLN A 453 14.15 27.83 -14.70
C GLN A 453 14.07 28.34 -13.27
N ARG A 454 14.57 29.55 -13.02
CA ARG A 454 14.26 30.23 -11.77
C ARG A 454 12.72 30.38 -11.67
N PRO A 455 12.09 29.93 -10.58
CA PRO A 455 10.66 30.12 -10.39
C PRO A 455 10.26 31.59 -10.46
N ASP A 456 9.11 31.84 -11.09
CA ASP A 456 8.59 33.19 -11.32
C ASP A 456 7.15 33.31 -10.79
N PRO A 457 6.93 33.97 -9.64
CA PRO A 457 5.60 34.08 -9.04
C PRO A 457 4.64 34.94 -9.87
N ALA A 458 5.13 35.90 -10.66
CA ALA A 458 4.29 36.72 -11.52
C ALA A 458 3.84 35.95 -12.77
N ALA A 459 4.74 35.17 -13.37
CA ALA A 459 4.40 34.29 -14.48
C ALA A 459 3.39 33.21 -14.05
N TYR A 460 3.61 32.58 -12.89
CA TYR A 460 2.67 31.62 -12.34
C TYR A 460 1.30 32.24 -12.02
N ALA A 461 1.26 33.45 -11.43
CA ALA A 461 0.00 34.16 -11.21
C ALA A 461 -0.74 34.45 -12.54
N GLY A 462 -0.02 34.77 -13.62
CA GLY A 462 -0.61 34.92 -14.96
C GLY A 462 -1.21 33.61 -15.51
N LEU A 463 -0.52 32.49 -15.34
CA LEU A 463 -1.00 31.16 -15.70
C LEU A 463 -2.27 30.80 -14.91
N LEU A 464 -2.28 31.05 -13.60
CA LEU A 464 -3.41 30.75 -12.72
C LEU A 464 -4.65 31.59 -13.06
N LYS A 465 -4.49 32.90 -13.35
CA LYS A 465 -5.57 33.77 -13.83
C LYS A 465 -6.22 33.27 -15.12
N THR A 466 -5.38 32.81 -16.05
CA THR A 466 -5.79 32.24 -17.32
C THR A 466 -6.62 30.98 -17.10
N ALA A 467 -6.13 30.09 -16.23
CA ALA A 467 -6.81 28.86 -15.87
C ALA A 467 -8.16 29.09 -15.18
N TYR A 468 -8.18 29.94 -14.15
CA TYR A 468 -9.38 30.29 -13.39
C TYR A 468 -10.49 30.81 -14.30
N THR A 469 -10.15 31.78 -15.16
CA THR A 469 -11.11 32.40 -16.08
C THR A 469 -11.68 31.37 -17.05
N ALA A 470 -10.83 30.53 -17.64
CA ALA A 470 -11.24 29.49 -18.60
C ALA A 470 -12.17 28.44 -17.97
N ILE A 471 -11.83 27.95 -16.77
CA ILE A 471 -12.62 26.94 -16.07
C ILE A 471 -13.96 27.52 -15.62
N LYS A 472 -13.95 28.67 -14.92
CA LYS A 472 -15.16 29.29 -14.36
C LYS A 472 -16.16 29.72 -15.44
N GLN A 473 -15.70 29.99 -16.66
CA GLN A 473 -16.58 30.32 -17.78
C GLN A 473 -17.53 29.17 -18.15
N VAL A 474 -17.10 27.91 -18.00
CA VAL A 474 -17.87 26.72 -18.41
C VAL A 474 -18.38 25.89 -17.24
N ASP A 475 -17.69 25.93 -16.11
CA ASP A 475 -18.09 25.31 -14.85
C ASP A 475 -17.85 26.25 -13.66
N PRO A 476 -18.80 27.16 -13.38
CA PRO A 476 -18.70 28.08 -12.24
C PRO A 476 -18.64 27.39 -10.86
N GLN A 477 -19.08 26.12 -10.77
CA GLN A 477 -19.15 25.37 -9.51
C GLN A 477 -17.85 24.61 -9.21
N ALA A 478 -17.02 24.32 -10.22
CA ALA A 478 -15.75 23.67 -10.02
C ALA A 478 -14.82 24.53 -9.14
N VAL A 479 -14.19 23.92 -8.14
CA VAL A 479 -13.18 24.59 -7.31
C VAL A 479 -11.86 24.66 -8.09
N VAL A 480 -11.27 25.84 -8.19
CA VAL A 480 -9.94 26.04 -8.78
C VAL A 480 -8.94 26.26 -7.65
N VAL A 481 -8.02 25.32 -7.51
CA VAL A 481 -6.96 25.34 -6.49
C VAL A 481 -5.66 25.79 -7.17
N SER A 482 -4.90 26.68 -6.54
CA SER A 482 -3.52 26.91 -7.00
C SER A 482 -2.70 25.62 -6.87
N GLY A 483 -1.61 25.52 -7.61
CA GLY A 483 -0.61 24.48 -7.40
C GLY A 483 -0.09 24.56 -5.97
N GLY A 484 0.06 23.40 -5.34
CA GLY A 484 0.59 23.29 -3.99
C GLY A 484 1.95 23.95 -3.87
N LEU A 485 2.10 24.95 -2.99
CA LEU A 485 3.43 25.52 -2.73
C LEU A 485 4.26 24.55 -1.88
N ALA A 486 5.42 24.17 -2.39
CA ALA A 486 6.40 23.38 -1.63
C ALA A 486 6.96 24.21 -0.48
N THR A 487 7.20 23.57 0.67
CA THR A 487 7.78 24.26 1.83
C THR A 487 9.29 24.46 1.65
N THR A 488 9.72 25.69 1.34
CA THR A 488 11.13 25.96 0.97
C THR A 488 11.83 26.97 1.88
N GLY A 489 11.15 27.46 2.92
CA GLY A 489 11.74 28.40 3.87
C GLY A 489 12.18 29.69 3.19
N GLY A 490 13.46 30.04 3.31
CA GLY A 490 14.06 31.19 2.61
C GLY A 490 14.41 30.95 1.14
N GLY A 491 14.23 29.73 0.63
CA GLY A 491 14.62 29.32 -0.72
C GLY A 491 16.09 28.90 -0.86
N SER A 492 16.49 28.60 -2.09
CA SER A 492 17.82 28.18 -2.53
C SER A 492 18.06 28.60 -3.99
N ASP A 493 19.17 28.17 -4.59
CA ASP A 493 19.42 28.39 -6.03
C ASP A 493 18.40 27.67 -6.93
N THR A 494 17.76 26.62 -6.42
CA THR A 494 16.80 25.78 -7.16
C THR A 494 15.36 25.92 -6.67
N ALA A 495 15.13 26.61 -5.56
CA ALA A 495 13.81 26.79 -4.96
C ALA A 495 13.58 28.25 -4.56
N TYR A 496 12.42 28.80 -4.89
CA TYR A 496 12.02 30.12 -4.41
C TYR A 496 11.39 29.97 -3.01
N GLY A 497 11.74 30.85 -2.07
CA GLY A 497 11.14 30.87 -0.74
C GLY A 497 9.61 30.96 -0.83
N ASP A 498 8.89 30.03 -0.23
CA ASP A 498 7.46 29.81 -0.45
C ASP A 498 6.59 31.02 -0.06
N LEU A 499 6.91 31.70 1.04
CA LEU A 499 6.20 32.91 1.45
C LEU A 499 6.51 34.10 0.53
N ASP A 500 7.78 34.26 0.10
CA ASP A 500 8.15 35.32 -0.84
C ASP A 500 7.55 35.08 -2.22
N PHE A 501 7.43 33.83 -2.64
CA PHE A 501 6.73 33.43 -3.85
C PHE A 501 5.24 33.80 -3.75
N LEU A 502 4.60 33.48 -2.62
CA LEU A 502 3.20 33.85 -2.36
C LEU A 502 2.99 35.38 -2.33
N HIS A 503 3.90 36.14 -1.69
CA HIS A 503 3.91 37.60 -1.77
C HIS A 503 4.00 38.08 -3.23
N GLY A 504 4.90 37.49 -4.02
CA GLY A 504 5.05 37.80 -5.44
C GLY A 504 3.78 37.52 -6.25
N MET A 505 3.07 36.43 -5.97
CA MET A 505 1.79 36.12 -6.62
C MET A 505 0.74 37.20 -6.32
N TYR A 506 0.63 37.64 -5.06
CA TYR A 506 -0.28 38.72 -4.68
C TYR A 506 0.11 40.08 -5.26
N GLN A 507 1.40 40.40 -5.29
CA GLN A 507 1.91 41.61 -5.95
C GLN A 507 1.60 41.61 -7.46
N ALA A 508 1.59 40.42 -8.08
CA ALA A 508 1.14 40.22 -9.46
C ALA A 508 -0.39 40.22 -9.61
N GLY A 509 -1.16 40.39 -8.52
CA GLY A 509 -2.61 40.55 -8.52
C GLY A 509 -3.39 39.24 -8.64
N VAL A 510 -2.93 38.15 -8.03
CA VAL A 510 -3.59 36.82 -8.10
C VAL A 510 -4.91 36.74 -7.31
N ARG A 511 -5.15 37.65 -6.35
CA ARG A 511 -6.34 37.63 -5.48
C ARG A 511 -7.64 37.52 -6.30
N GLY A 512 -8.49 36.57 -5.94
CA GLY A 512 -9.75 36.30 -6.64
C GLY A 512 -9.64 35.45 -7.91
N TYR A 513 -8.45 34.89 -8.20
CA TYR A 513 -8.22 33.98 -9.32
C TYR A 513 -7.85 32.55 -8.89
N PHE A 514 -8.24 32.16 -7.68
CA PHE A 514 -8.35 30.80 -7.21
C PHE A 514 -9.44 30.78 -6.13
N ASP A 515 -10.05 29.62 -5.90
CA ASP A 515 -11.02 29.43 -4.81
C ASP A 515 -10.33 28.89 -3.55
N ALA A 516 -9.16 28.25 -3.69
CA ALA A 516 -8.31 27.84 -2.58
C ALA A 516 -6.82 27.91 -2.95
N LEU A 517 -5.98 28.25 -1.98
CA LEU A 517 -4.53 28.14 -2.11
C LEU A 517 -4.14 26.67 -1.87
N GLY A 518 -3.46 26.06 -2.84
CA GLY A 518 -2.81 24.76 -2.64
C GLY A 518 -1.56 24.88 -1.77
N SER A 519 -1.32 23.91 -0.89
CA SER A 519 -0.15 23.87 -0.02
C SER A 519 0.38 22.45 0.17
N HIS A 520 1.72 22.30 0.15
CA HIS A 520 2.43 21.07 0.49
C HIS A 520 3.30 21.29 1.76
N PRO A 521 2.69 21.30 2.97
CA PRO A 521 3.36 21.60 4.23
C PRO A 521 4.12 20.38 4.78
N TYR A 522 5.06 19.84 4.01
CA TYR A 522 5.92 18.73 4.47
C TYR A 522 6.71 19.15 5.71
N ALA A 523 6.70 18.30 6.73
CA ALA A 523 7.31 18.60 8.03
C ALA A 523 8.75 18.08 8.18
N TYR A 524 9.34 17.51 7.12
CA TYR A 524 10.74 17.09 7.08
C TYR A 524 11.16 16.23 8.30
N GLY A 525 10.35 15.22 8.62
CA GLY A 525 10.61 14.28 9.72
C GLY A 525 10.20 14.79 11.11
N LEU A 526 9.84 16.07 11.24
CA LEU A 526 9.38 16.65 12.50
C LEU A 526 7.94 16.26 12.80
N PRO A 527 7.56 16.11 14.10
CA PRO A 527 6.16 15.96 14.49
C PRO A 527 5.29 17.12 13.97
N PRO A 528 3.98 16.89 13.71
CA PRO A 528 3.09 17.90 13.14
C PRO A 528 2.87 19.13 14.04
N ASP A 529 3.07 19.02 15.35
CA ASP A 529 2.94 20.12 16.31
C ASP A 529 4.24 20.93 16.50
N THR A 530 5.26 20.65 15.69
CA THR A 530 6.54 21.36 15.76
C THR A 530 6.41 22.71 15.07
N SER A 531 6.44 23.80 15.84
CA SER A 531 6.57 25.15 15.28
C SER A 531 8.03 25.44 14.97
N HIS A 532 8.39 25.54 13.69
CA HIS A 532 9.76 25.86 13.26
C HIS A 532 9.88 27.27 12.67
N PRO A 533 10.69 28.19 13.25
CA PRO A 533 10.80 29.58 12.78
C PRO A 533 11.20 29.72 11.31
N ASP A 534 12.07 28.83 10.82
CA ASP A 534 12.58 28.87 9.43
C ASP A 534 11.64 28.23 8.40
N GLY A 535 10.52 27.63 8.83
CA GLY A 535 9.42 27.23 7.96
C GLY A 535 9.34 25.77 7.51
N LEU A 536 10.27 24.90 7.89
CA LEU A 536 10.24 23.47 7.55
C LEU A 536 9.35 22.66 8.52
N SER A 537 8.04 22.94 8.54
CA SER A 537 7.10 22.31 9.47
C SER A 537 5.68 22.27 8.92
N PHE A 538 4.86 21.37 9.44
CA PHE A 538 3.42 21.31 9.11
C PHE A 538 2.69 22.65 9.40
N ASP A 539 3.08 23.35 10.47
CA ASP A 539 2.57 24.69 10.83
C ASP A 539 2.91 25.78 9.79
N ARG A 540 3.70 25.50 8.75
CA ARG A 540 4.00 26.47 7.68
C ARG A 540 2.74 27.02 7.01
N VAL A 541 1.67 26.24 7.00
CA VAL A 541 0.35 26.66 6.51
C VAL A 541 -0.19 27.89 7.25
N LEU A 542 0.14 28.08 8.53
CA LEU A 542 -0.24 29.26 9.30
C LEU A 542 0.45 30.52 8.78
N ALA A 543 1.73 30.42 8.42
CA ALA A 543 2.48 31.53 7.84
C ALA A 543 1.95 31.89 6.45
N GLN A 544 1.63 30.89 5.62
CA GLN A 544 0.95 31.11 4.35
C GLN A 544 -0.39 31.85 4.56
N ARG A 545 -1.20 31.42 5.53
CA ARG A 545 -2.46 32.11 5.89
C ARG A 545 -2.23 33.56 6.29
N GLN A 546 -1.18 33.88 7.05
CA GLN A 546 -0.87 35.26 7.41
C GLN A 546 -0.52 36.12 6.18
N VAL A 547 0.23 35.58 5.21
CA VAL A 547 0.49 36.28 3.94
C VAL A 547 -0.82 36.56 3.21
N MET A 548 -1.71 35.57 3.06
CA MET A 548 -3.03 35.76 2.41
C MET A 548 -3.83 36.89 3.07
N LEU A 549 -3.93 36.85 4.41
CA LEU A 549 -4.67 37.86 5.19
C LEU A 549 -4.06 39.26 5.05
N ALA A 550 -2.74 39.38 4.93
CA ALA A 550 -2.06 40.67 4.69
C ALA A 550 -2.46 41.31 3.34
N TYR A 551 -2.87 40.53 2.35
CA TYR A 551 -3.45 41.01 1.08
C TYR A 551 -4.99 41.03 1.07
N GLY A 552 -5.61 40.77 2.24
CA GLY A 552 -7.06 40.75 2.41
C GLY A 552 -7.74 39.57 1.71
N ASP A 553 -7.02 38.47 1.48
CA ASP A 553 -7.57 37.24 0.93
C ASP A 553 -7.83 36.25 2.06
N ASP A 554 -9.10 35.89 2.25
CA ASP A 554 -9.55 34.95 3.26
C ASP A 554 -9.94 33.59 2.68
N SER A 555 -9.66 33.35 1.39
CA SER A 555 -9.93 32.09 0.70
C SER A 555 -9.33 30.89 1.44
N PRO A 556 -9.95 29.71 1.38
CA PRO A 556 -9.44 28.49 2.00
C PRO A 556 -8.04 28.09 1.56
N ILE A 557 -7.40 27.26 2.38
CA ILE A 557 -6.20 26.50 2.00
C ILE A 557 -6.61 25.03 1.80
N TRP A 558 -6.12 24.43 0.73
CA TRP A 558 -6.20 22.99 0.48
C TRP A 558 -4.80 22.40 0.62
N ILE A 559 -4.61 21.52 1.59
CA ILE A 559 -3.39 20.74 1.72
C ILE A 559 -3.50 19.61 0.70
N THR A 560 -2.91 19.80 -0.48
CA THR A 560 -3.06 18.89 -1.63
C THR A 560 -2.04 17.76 -1.63
N GLU A 561 -1.00 17.86 -0.79
CA GLU A 561 -0.06 16.80 -0.44
C GLU A 561 0.48 17.00 0.98
N VAL A 562 0.50 15.92 1.76
CA VAL A 562 1.17 15.86 3.07
C VAL A 562 1.53 14.42 3.38
N GLY A 563 2.71 14.22 3.97
CA GLY A 563 3.18 12.90 4.36
C GLY A 563 4.48 12.96 5.13
N TRP A 564 4.87 11.82 5.67
CA TRP A 564 6.18 11.61 6.28
C TRP A 564 6.83 10.41 5.59
N VAL A 565 8.05 10.60 5.10
CA VAL A 565 8.83 9.53 4.48
C VAL A 565 9.30 8.57 5.56
N LEU A 566 9.17 7.26 5.29
CA LEU A 566 9.69 6.24 6.18
C LEU A 566 11.22 6.15 6.11
N GLN A 567 11.83 5.81 7.22
CA GLN A 567 13.21 5.33 7.23
C GLN A 567 13.30 4.09 6.36
N SER A 568 14.37 4.02 5.57
CA SER A 568 14.68 2.90 4.71
C SER A 568 16.15 2.57 4.83
N HIS A 569 16.48 1.33 4.50
CA HIS A 569 17.86 0.89 4.34
C HIS A 569 18.43 1.29 2.97
N TRP A 570 17.57 1.64 2.00
CA TRP A 570 18.01 2.20 0.73
C TRP A 570 18.52 3.62 0.93
N ASP A 571 19.49 4.01 0.12
CA ASP A 571 19.92 5.40 0.05
C ASP A 571 18.84 6.25 -0.63
N LEU A 572 17.98 6.87 0.17
CA LEU A 572 16.93 7.79 -0.29
C LEU A 572 17.47 9.21 -0.53
N GLY A 573 18.80 9.39 -0.57
CA GLY A 573 19.45 10.68 -0.69
C GLY A 573 19.10 11.60 0.47
N GLU A 574 18.68 12.83 0.17
CA GLU A 574 18.29 13.83 1.18
C GLU A 574 17.12 13.39 2.08
N HIS A 575 16.28 12.46 1.61
CA HIS A 575 15.13 11.96 2.36
C HIS A 575 15.52 11.03 3.51
N ALA A 576 16.72 10.43 3.46
CA ALA A 576 17.19 9.52 4.51
C ALA A 576 17.31 10.24 5.87
N ALA A 577 17.68 11.53 5.86
CA ALA A 577 17.86 12.33 7.07
C ALA A 577 16.55 12.70 7.79
N ILE A 578 15.43 12.65 7.08
CA ILE A 578 14.10 13.05 7.56
C ILE A 578 13.13 11.86 7.71
N GLY A 579 13.64 10.64 7.55
CA GLY A 579 12.86 9.42 7.68
C GLY A 579 12.31 9.22 9.10
N VAL A 580 11.06 8.77 9.20
CA VAL A 580 10.40 8.37 10.45
C VAL A 580 10.11 6.87 10.49
N SER A 581 9.83 6.30 11.65
CA SER A 581 9.34 4.92 11.74
C SER A 581 7.89 4.79 11.25
N GLU A 582 7.44 3.58 10.89
CA GLU A 582 6.04 3.33 10.51
C GLU A 582 5.04 3.77 11.60
N ALA A 583 5.38 3.52 12.88
CA ALA A 583 4.57 3.96 14.00
C ALA A 583 4.50 5.50 14.10
N GLN A 584 5.62 6.19 13.87
CA GLN A 584 5.64 7.65 13.84
C GLN A 584 4.86 8.21 12.65
N GLN A 585 4.99 7.61 11.46
CA GLN A 585 4.21 8.02 10.28
C GLN A 585 2.71 7.95 10.57
N ALA A 586 2.26 6.85 11.18
CA ALA A 586 0.86 6.68 11.58
C ALA A 586 0.42 7.74 12.60
N GLU A 587 1.19 7.91 13.67
CA GLU A 587 0.90 8.90 14.72
C GLU A 587 0.84 10.32 14.14
N TYR A 588 1.82 10.69 13.31
CA TYR A 588 1.95 12.04 12.75
C TYR A 588 0.84 12.34 11.74
N LEU A 589 0.48 11.39 10.86
CA LEU A 589 -0.63 11.59 9.92
C LEU A 589 -1.97 11.77 10.63
N VAL A 590 -2.27 10.93 11.64
CA VAL A 590 -3.50 11.06 12.45
C VAL A 590 -3.55 12.41 13.15
N ARG A 591 -2.47 12.79 13.83
CA ARG A 591 -2.40 14.08 14.54
C ARG A 591 -2.49 15.27 13.59
N ALA A 592 -1.84 15.21 12.43
CA ALA A 592 -1.90 16.26 11.42
C ALA A 592 -3.31 16.44 10.86
N TYR A 593 -4.01 15.35 10.56
CA TYR A 593 -5.40 15.38 10.10
C TYR A 593 -6.33 15.97 11.17
N GLN A 594 -6.21 15.51 12.41
CA GLN A 594 -7.00 16.04 13.53
C GLN A 594 -6.73 17.53 13.74
N LYS A 595 -5.44 17.93 13.79
CA LYS A 595 -5.03 19.33 13.93
C LYS A 595 -5.61 20.22 12.83
N ALA A 596 -5.49 19.82 11.57
CA ALA A 596 -6.06 20.56 10.45
C ALA A 596 -7.59 20.70 10.58
N GLY A 597 -8.28 19.63 10.97
CA GLY A 597 -9.73 19.61 11.10
C GLY A 597 -10.27 20.38 12.30
N SER A 598 -9.54 20.42 13.43
CA SER A 598 -10.02 21.02 14.68
C SER A 598 -9.47 22.42 14.94
N GLU A 599 -8.23 22.71 14.55
CA GLU A 599 -7.55 23.97 14.88
C GLU A 599 -7.58 24.97 13.72
N TRP A 600 -7.68 24.50 12.48
CA TRP A 600 -7.51 25.34 11.28
C TRP A 600 -8.75 25.35 10.40
N PRO A 601 -9.82 26.07 10.78
CA PRO A 601 -11.08 26.10 10.00
C PRO A 601 -10.94 26.70 8.59
N PHE A 602 -9.81 27.36 8.29
CA PHE A 602 -9.48 27.84 6.95
C PHE A 602 -8.89 26.74 6.05
N VAL A 603 -8.49 25.58 6.60
CA VAL A 603 -8.10 24.39 5.84
C VAL A 603 -9.36 23.58 5.53
N GLN A 604 -9.65 23.39 4.25
CA GLN A 604 -10.87 22.70 3.81
C GLN A 604 -10.61 21.33 3.18
N ALA A 605 -9.36 21.03 2.82
CA ALA A 605 -8.97 19.73 2.30
C ALA A 605 -7.60 19.29 2.79
N PHE A 606 -7.43 17.97 2.96
CA PHE A 606 -6.23 17.30 3.44
C PHE A 606 -6.00 16.03 2.63
N PHE A 607 -5.00 16.06 1.75
CA PHE A 607 -4.66 14.97 0.84
C PHE A 607 -3.35 14.31 1.24
N ILE A 608 -3.42 13.03 1.61
CA ILE A 608 -2.24 12.25 1.98
C ILE A 608 -1.44 11.92 0.71
N PHE A 609 -0.14 12.18 0.78
CA PHE A 609 0.85 11.71 -0.19
C PHE A 609 1.62 10.56 0.48
N ASN A 610 1.34 9.30 0.17
CA ASN A 610 0.37 8.80 -0.82
C ASN A 610 -0.21 7.44 -0.41
N LEU A 611 -1.16 6.89 -1.18
CA LEU A 611 -1.76 5.60 -0.87
C LEU A 611 -0.82 4.44 -1.22
N ASP A 612 -0.42 4.32 -2.48
CA ASP A 612 0.04 3.08 -3.08
C ASP A 612 1.25 3.21 -4.03
N PHE A 613 2.04 4.28 -3.92
CA PHE A 613 3.23 4.43 -4.79
C PHE A 613 4.26 3.33 -4.54
N SER A 614 4.21 2.64 -3.40
CA SER A 614 4.99 1.44 -3.12
C SER A 614 4.71 0.28 -4.09
N LEU A 615 3.53 0.26 -4.73
CA LEU A 615 3.10 -0.71 -5.73
C LEU A 615 3.51 -0.34 -7.17
N ALA A 616 3.95 0.90 -7.41
CA ALA A 616 4.14 1.39 -8.76
C ALA A 616 5.38 0.74 -9.40
N PRO A 617 5.24 0.00 -10.51
CA PRO A 617 6.33 -0.84 -11.05
C PRO A 617 7.48 -0.03 -11.67
N TRP A 618 7.29 1.26 -11.91
CA TRP A 618 8.35 2.16 -12.44
C TRP A 618 9.18 2.84 -11.34
N TYR A 619 8.81 2.70 -10.07
CA TYR A 619 9.60 3.20 -8.95
C TYR A 619 10.51 2.11 -8.41
N LEU A 620 11.82 2.32 -8.53
CA LEU A 620 12.83 1.44 -7.94
C LEU A 620 12.75 1.51 -6.40
N SER A 621 13.32 0.53 -5.69
CA SER A 621 13.26 0.48 -4.23
C SER A 621 13.90 1.68 -3.52
N ALA A 622 14.87 2.34 -4.15
CA ALA A 622 15.49 3.57 -3.63
C ALA A 622 14.69 4.86 -3.93
N GLU A 623 13.53 4.78 -4.60
CA GLU A 623 12.68 5.96 -4.88
C GLU A 623 11.97 6.45 -3.62
N PRO A 624 12.23 7.68 -3.13
CA PRO A 624 11.61 8.22 -1.92
C PRO A 624 10.07 8.16 -1.92
N MET A 625 9.41 8.32 -3.08
CA MET A 625 7.95 8.31 -3.16
C MET A 625 7.31 6.98 -2.69
N ARG A 626 8.01 5.83 -2.81
CA ARG A 626 7.53 4.54 -2.28
C ARG A 626 7.46 4.53 -0.75
N TRP A 627 8.27 5.35 -0.11
CA TRP A 627 8.41 5.41 1.35
C TRP A 627 7.47 6.42 2.01
N TYR A 628 6.77 7.23 1.22
CA TYR A 628 5.60 8.00 1.65
C TYR A 628 4.29 7.21 1.61
N ALA A 629 4.25 6.09 0.87
CA ALA A 629 3.04 5.28 0.73
C ALA A 629 2.55 4.76 2.08
N ILE A 630 1.24 4.63 2.26
CA ILE A 630 0.63 4.00 3.44
C ILE A 630 0.21 2.54 3.18
N LEU A 631 0.48 2.01 1.98
CA LEU A 631 0.44 0.58 1.66
C LEU A 631 1.85 0.03 1.43
N ASN A 632 2.03 -1.26 1.70
CA ASN A 632 3.24 -2.01 1.34
C ASN A 632 3.22 -2.46 -0.15
N PRO A 633 4.36 -2.83 -0.76
CA PRO A 633 4.47 -3.36 -2.12
C PRO A 633 3.63 -4.63 -2.38
N ASN A 634 3.29 -5.38 -1.33
CA ASN A 634 2.39 -6.55 -1.40
C ASN A 634 0.90 -6.20 -1.17
N ARG A 635 0.55 -4.89 -1.16
CA ARG A 635 -0.79 -4.32 -0.88
C ARG A 635 -1.29 -4.43 0.56
N THR A 636 -0.51 -5.01 1.47
CA THR A 636 -0.90 -5.02 2.89
C THR A 636 -0.84 -3.61 3.48
N PRO A 637 -1.74 -3.26 4.42
CA PRO A 637 -1.75 -1.92 5.00
C PRO A 637 -0.54 -1.69 5.90
N ARG A 638 0.00 -0.47 5.85
CA ARG A 638 0.95 0.03 6.87
C ARG A 638 0.16 0.57 8.08
N PRO A 639 0.80 0.74 9.26
CA PRO A 639 0.13 1.28 10.45
C PRO A 639 -0.61 2.61 10.21
N ALA A 640 -0.11 3.44 9.30
CA ALA A 640 -0.75 4.71 8.92
C ALA A 640 -2.11 4.50 8.24
N TYR A 641 -2.23 3.51 7.35
CA TYR A 641 -3.50 3.19 6.68
C TYR A 641 -4.56 2.81 7.69
N THR A 642 -4.27 1.86 8.59
CA THR A 642 -5.24 1.42 9.60
C THR A 642 -5.62 2.56 10.54
N SER A 643 -4.65 3.34 11.01
CA SER A 643 -4.93 4.42 11.97
C SER A 643 -5.79 5.53 11.35
N LEU A 644 -5.54 5.88 10.09
CA LEU A 644 -6.36 6.82 9.33
C LEU A 644 -7.76 6.25 9.05
N ARG A 645 -7.85 4.98 8.65
CA ARG A 645 -9.12 4.30 8.42
C ARG A 645 -10.04 4.36 9.63
N GLN A 646 -9.50 4.08 10.81
CA GLN A 646 -10.26 4.16 12.06
C GLN A 646 -10.85 5.57 12.27
N ILE A 647 -10.07 6.64 12.12
CA ILE A 647 -10.58 8.00 12.38
C ILE A 647 -11.52 8.52 11.29
N LEU A 648 -11.29 8.15 10.03
CA LEU A 648 -12.09 8.63 8.90
C LEU A 648 -13.48 8.01 8.91
N HIS A 649 -13.59 6.71 9.19
CA HIS A 649 -14.90 6.04 9.36
C HIS A 649 -15.65 6.47 10.63
N HIS A 650 -14.95 6.82 11.72
CA HIS A 650 -15.62 7.31 12.94
C HIS A 650 -16.26 8.70 12.75
N ASN A 651 -15.64 9.56 11.94
CA ASN A 651 -16.16 10.91 11.67
C ASN A 651 -17.43 10.89 10.80
N GLU A 652 -17.70 9.81 10.06
CA GLU A 652 -18.95 9.63 9.30
C GLU A 652 -20.15 9.24 10.19
N GLN A 653 -19.91 8.63 11.35
CA GLN A 653 -20.98 8.17 12.26
C GLN A 653 -21.37 9.21 13.34
N GLY A 654 -20.59 10.29 13.48
CA GLY A 654 -20.72 11.28 14.55
C GLY A 654 -21.39 12.62 14.21
N ASN A 655 -21.82 12.83 12.95
CA ASN A 655 -22.44 14.08 12.48
C ASN A 655 -23.91 13.90 12.08
#